data_AF-A0A9E2CHG1-F1
#
_entry.id   AF-A0A9E2CHG1-F1
#
_cell.length_a   1.000
_cell.length_b   1.000
_cell.length_c   1.000
_cell.angle_alpha   90.00
_cell.angle_beta   90.00
_cell.angle_gamma   90.00
#
_symmetry.space_group_name_H-M   'P 1'
#
loop_
_entity.id
_entity.type
_entity.pdbx_description
1 polymer ?
#
loop_
_entity_poly.entity_id
_entity_poly.type
_entity_poly.pdbx_seq_one_letter_code
_entity_poly.pdbx_strand_id
1 'polypeptide(L)'
;GSYRADNLESPSPGQTATVVAQEEDEVDVSSSAASPGRYVVQGGTARFEFDREGLASLGLAFVARGAVEERADGGEVSFNIEPSSTLTLATAKGALHKVLGGTIQTSGAFLVDKPSGPRVVIGNLAISVDRAGEYTVKSTLDEELGEYVAFELTEVMLDFVPLTQEVQITGGLFVREAWALEAGIPQAGGVEVGVLRIAGQAIPAETVVAPAEVIEPRVASGTCGGGVAEVDGSDVIVADLQSVLHYGNVGDIHAYAVGTHACNIGTERASWVASTNQHPGILQNMYRLKDDRFEQIGMSWFKHGFYAVSWKLCGPCPVATDGSALGVDCSDPYSASLNGVQGNMSRRSDANAFTGYFPYPWTAPAPDPLIGRRLQVHVDDLAEDLNPGAEYFVQGHYVHPDDSAAGTDENNASYRPVTIAYEAEPEAVPPIKMYDVFPEGQTQREQPAVRAWQDTDLDVVETDVRVPSEGLFILAAKAKDLGTGTYRYSYALQNLNSDRSAGSFSVPLPEGAVVSNIGFHDVDYHSGEIYDSTDWPGVVADGAITWATENYDTNPNANALRFSTLYNFYFDANVEPALTGVIVGLFKPGYPEELAAASLGPKLALIDCNRNTVADQCDVSCEAAGCEWPCGNSVDCNSNGVPDECERDCNDNGIADECDIINCNGALWCADCNSNTTPDGCETDCDGNGIPDDCLPPPDSDNDGVNDCEDLCPYTTPVASCACPPFGDCCWPAYSYCIHNYAPLACVEAGGVPECLAHPCLQGCWLGDSDEDGDLDLRDFAVMQSAFSGFAGHPGYIEPPQESWLVFDYDDDQDIDLLDVKTFVTLIDGP
;
A
#
# COMPACT_ATOMS: atom_id res chain seq x y z
N GLY A 1 -41.47 16.00 15.42
CA GLY A 1 -42.81 16.63 15.54
C GLY A 1 -43.82 15.58 15.93
N SER A 2 -44.71 15.87 16.88
CA SER A 2 -45.69 14.94 17.46
C SER A 2 -46.90 14.71 16.56
N TYR A 3 -47.37 13.47 16.37
CA TYR A 3 -48.81 13.16 16.27
C TYR A 3 -49.17 11.77 16.84
N ARG A 4 -50.37 11.72 17.41
CA ARG A 4 -50.98 10.79 18.37
C ARG A 4 -51.17 9.34 17.91
N ALA A 5 -50.99 8.44 18.88
CA ALA A 5 -51.60 7.12 18.94
C ALA A 5 -53.08 7.20 19.36
N ASP A 6 -53.92 6.35 18.78
CA ASP A 6 -55.20 5.96 19.38
C ASP A 6 -55.43 4.44 19.18
N ASN A 7 -55.75 3.79 20.30
CA ASN A 7 -56.35 2.46 20.50
C ASN A 7 -55.45 1.22 20.55
N LEU A 8 -55.09 0.89 21.80
CA LEU A 8 -54.73 -0.45 22.28
C LEU A 8 -55.98 -1.34 22.41
N GLU A 9 -55.88 -2.58 21.94
CA GLU A 9 -56.49 -3.75 22.61
C GLU A 9 -55.44 -4.89 22.68
N SER A 10 -55.23 -5.40 23.89
CA SER A 10 -54.33 -6.50 24.26
C SER A 10 -54.96 -7.89 24.04
N PRO A 11 -54.17 -8.98 23.93
CA PRO A 11 -54.46 -10.13 23.07
C PRO A 11 -55.16 -11.32 23.78
N SER A 12 -55.73 -12.22 22.97
CA SER A 12 -56.12 -13.58 23.38
C SER A 12 -55.11 -14.61 22.84
N PRO A 13 -54.77 -15.69 23.57
CA PRO A 13 -53.63 -16.56 23.24
C PRO A 13 -54.03 -17.72 22.32
N GLY A 14 -53.21 -18.01 21.30
CA GLY A 14 -53.22 -19.34 20.65
C GLY A 14 -53.31 -19.42 19.12
N GLN A 15 -52.85 -18.43 18.35
CA GLN A 15 -52.61 -18.63 16.91
C GLN A 15 -51.24 -18.11 16.50
N THR A 16 -50.41 -18.99 15.95
CA THR A 16 -49.21 -18.65 15.20
C THR A 16 -49.63 -18.08 13.85
N ALA A 17 -49.44 -16.78 13.67
CA ALA A 17 -49.46 -16.11 12.38
C ALA A 17 -48.03 -15.71 12.02
N THR A 18 -47.49 -16.31 10.95
CA THR A 18 -46.28 -15.83 10.31
C THR A 18 -46.64 -14.54 9.57
N VAL A 19 -46.19 -13.39 10.09
CA VAL A 19 -46.24 -12.12 9.37
C VAL A 19 -44.93 -11.98 8.62
N VAL A 20 -45.00 -12.10 7.29
CA VAL A 20 -43.98 -11.60 6.37
C VAL A 20 -44.13 -10.09 6.38
N ALA A 21 -43.19 -9.38 7.01
CA ALA A 21 -43.04 -7.95 6.78
C ALA A 21 -42.45 -7.77 5.38
N GLN A 22 -43.20 -7.13 4.48
CA GLN A 22 -42.59 -6.45 3.34
C GLN A 22 -41.99 -5.17 3.89
N GLU A 23 -40.67 -5.10 3.98
CA GLU A 23 -39.97 -3.82 3.92
C GLU A 23 -40.14 -3.29 2.49
N GLU A 24 -40.77 -2.13 2.36
CA GLU A 24 -40.58 -1.30 1.18
C GLU A 24 -39.20 -0.67 1.35
N ASP A 25 -38.22 -1.19 0.61
CA ASP A 25 -36.87 -0.62 0.52
C ASP A 25 -36.97 0.79 -0.09
N GLU A 26 -36.96 1.81 0.77
CA GLU A 26 -36.43 3.11 0.38
C GLU A 26 -34.92 2.95 0.24
N VAL A 27 -34.46 2.80 -1.00
CA VAL A 27 -33.05 2.75 -1.37
C VAL A 27 -32.40 4.08 -1.01
N ASP A 28 -31.63 4.09 0.08
CA ASP A 28 -30.77 5.18 0.49
C ASP A 28 -29.56 5.25 -0.47
N VAL A 29 -29.60 6.20 -1.41
CA VAL A 29 -28.54 6.43 -2.39
C VAL A 29 -27.55 7.43 -1.77
N SER A 30 -26.63 6.93 -0.94
CA SER A 30 -25.42 7.66 -0.55
C SER A 30 -24.19 6.93 -1.11
N SER A 31 -23.27 7.71 -1.66
CA SER A 31 -22.12 7.31 -2.47
C SER A 31 -21.22 6.29 -1.78
N SER A 32 -21.33 5.02 -2.18
CA SER A 32 -20.16 4.16 -2.19
C SER A 32 -19.27 4.62 -3.35
N ALA A 33 -18.02 4.96 -3.05
CA ALA A 33 -17.00 5.09 -4.08
C ALA A 33 -16.90 3.74 -4.79
N ALA A 34 -17.44 3.64 -6.01
CA ALA A 34 -17.38 2.41 -6.78
C ALA A 34 -15.91 2.12 -7.09
N SER A 35 -15.42 0.97 -6.63
CA SER A 35 -14.08 0.46 -6.92
C SER A 35 -13.82 0.47 -8.43
N PRO A 36 -12.56 0.68 -8.87
CA PRO A 36 -12.20 0.52 -10.27
C PRO A 36 -12.69 -0.83 -10.80
N GLY A 37 -13.46 -0.81 -11.89
CA GLY A 37 -14.14 -2.00 -12.39
C GLY A 37 -13.89 -2.19 -13.88
N ARG A 38 -13.63 -3.44 -14.28
CA ARG A 38 -13.69 -3.83 -15.70
C ARG A 38 -15.10 -4.31 -15.99
N TYR A 39 -15.70 -3.82 -17.07
CA TYR A 39 -17.03 -4.20 -17.51
C TYR A 39 -16.99 -4.66 -18.96
N VAL A 40 -17.72 -5.73 -19.28
CA VAL A 40 -17.98 -6.16 -20.65
C VAL A 40 -19.35 -5.65 -21.07
N VAL A 41 -19.43 -5.01 -22.23
CA VAL A 41 -20.71 -4.58 -22.81
C VAL A 41 -21.43 -5.78 -23.42
N GLN A 42 -22.56 -6.16 -22.83
CA GLN A 42 -23.40 -7.29 -23.27
C GLN A 42 -24.88 -6.92 -23.22
N GLY A 43 -25.70 -7.63 -24.00
CA GLY A 43 -27.14 -7.36 -24.06
C GLY A 43 -27.50 -5.99 -24.63
N GLY A 44 -28.78 -5.76 -24.88
CA GLY A 44 -29.27 -4.53 -25.52
C GLY A 44 -29.25 -4.58 -27.05
N THR A 45 -29.21 -3.41 -27.69
CA THR A 45 -29.40 -3.27 -29.14
C THR A 45 -28.40 -2.34 -29.80
N ALA A 46 -27.95 -2.71 -30.99
CA ALA A 46 -27.21 -1.84 -31.91
C ALA A 46 -28.16 -1.35 -33.01
N ARG A 47 -28.41 -0.05 -33.01
CA ARG A 47 -29.35 0.67 -33.88
C ARG A 47 -28.61 1.49 -34.92
N PHE A 48 -28.89 1.23 -36.18
CA PHE A 48 -28.36 1.95 -37.33
C PHE A 48 -29.45 2.87 -37.90
N GLU A 49 -29.16 4.16 -37.95
CA GLU A 49 -30.02 5.20 -38.54
C GLU A 49 -29.37 5.70 -39.83
N PHE A 50 -29.91 5.33 -40.99
CA PHE A 50 -29.31 5.64 -42.28
C PHE A 50 -29.87 6.94 -42.90
N ASP A 51 -28.99 7.79 -43.46
CA ASP A 51 -29.40 8.93 -44.29
C ASP A 51 -29.88 8.45 -45.65
N ARG A 52 -31.20 8.36 -45.81
CA ARG A 52 -31.83 7.85 -47.03
C ARG A 52 -31.63 8.75 -48.24
N GLU A 53 -31.58 10.08 -48.05
CA GLU A 53 -31.40 10.99 -49.18
C GLU A 53 -29.95 10.92 -49.68
N GLY A 54 -28.99 10.86 -48.76
CA GLY A 54 -27.58 10.59 -49.04
C GLY A 54 -27.40 9.26 -49.77
N LEU A 55 -27.94 8.17 -49.23
CA LEU A 55 -27.83 6.83 -49.81
C LEU A 55 -28.47 6.71 -51.20
N ALA A 56 -29.65 7.30 -51.41
CA ALA A 56 -30.31 7.31 -52.71
C ALA A 56 -29.52 8.09 -53.75
N SER A 57 -28.83 9.17 -53.35
CA SER A 57 -27.94 9.95 -54.22
C SER A 57 -26.70 9.15 -54.66
N LEU A 58 -26.25 8.20 -53.83
CA LEU A 58 -25.18 7.25 -54.13
C LEU A 58 -25.67 5.99 -54.88
N GLY A 59 -27.00 5.85 -55.03
CA GLY A 59 -27.68 4.71 -55.65
C GLY A 59 -27.62 3.43 -54.82
N LEU A 60 -27.45 3.55 -53.50
CA LEU A 60 -27.39 2.44 -52.55
C LEU A 60 -28.74 2.26 -51.85
N ALA A 61 -29.11 1.01 -51.59
CA ALA A 61 -30.20 0.69 -50.68
C ALA A 61 -29.79 -0.43 -49.73
N PHE A 62 -30.02 -0.23 -48.44
CA PHE A 62 -29.74 -1.22 -47.40
C PHE A 62 -31.04 -1.95 -47.05
N VAL A 63 -31.00 -3.27 -47.07
CA VAL A 63 -32.11 -4.12 -46.64
C VAL A 63 -31.63 -4.99 -45.49
N ALA A 64 -32.28 -4.85 -44.34
CA ALA A 64 -31.93 -5.63 -43.16
C ALA A 64 -32.49 -7.06 -43.21
N ARG A 65 -31.76 -7.99 -42.61
CA ARG A 65 -32.20 -9.36 -42.33
C ARG A 65 -31.80 -9.72 -40.91
N GLY A 66 -32.75 -10.24 -40.14
CA GLY A 66 -32.54 -10.56 -38.72
C GLY A 66 -32.63 -9.37 -37.77
N ALA A 67 -33.14 -8.22 -38.24
CA ALA A 67 -33.41 -7.07 -37.38
C ALA A 67 -34.56 -7.36 -36.41
N VAL A 68 -34.43 -6.82 -35.20
CA VAL A 68 -35.40 -6.96 -34.10
C VAL A 68 -36.47 -5.88 -34.20
N GLU A 69 -36.06 -4.68 -34.63
CA GLU A 69 -36.95 -3.60 -35.02
C GLU A 69 -36.48 -3.01 -36.36
N GLU A 70 -37.41 -2.86 -37.30
CA GLU A 70 -37.19 -2.19 -38.57
C GLU A 70 -38.37 -1.26 -38.82
N ARG A 71 -38.08 0.03 -38.97
CA ARG A 71 -39.11 1.02 -39.31
C ARG A 71 -39.65 0.71 -40.70
N ALA A 72 -40.95 0.90 -40.94
CA ALA A 72 -41.60 0.53 -42.21
C ALA A 72 -41.02 1.24 -43.46
N ASP A 73 -40.23 2.29 -43.26
CA ASP A 73 -39.51 3.03 -44.28
C ASP A 73 -38.04 2.58 -44.47
N GLY A 74 -37.52 1.68 -43.64
CA GLY A 74 -36.16 1.12 -43.71
C GLY A 74 -35.04 2.10 -43.31
N GLY A 75 -35.36 3.26 -42.73
CA GLY A 75 -34.36 4.25 -42.31
C GLY A 75 -33.71 3.96 -40.95
N GLU A 76 -34.31 3.08 -40.17
CA GLU A 76 -33.87 2.73 -38.81
C GLU A 76 -33.97 1.22 -38.62
N VAL A 77 -32.84 0.60 -38.29
CA VAL A 77 -32.69 -0.86 -38.17
C VAL A 77 -31.95 -1.18 -36.88
N SER A 78 -32.52 -2.06 -36.05
CA SER A 78 -31.89 -2.50 -34.79
C SER A 78 -31.61 -3.99 -34.77
N PHE A 79 -30.41 -4.37 -34.29
CA PHE A 79 -30.01 -5.76 -34.04
C PHE A 79 -29.73 -5.98 -32.55
N ASN A 80 -29.91 -7.21 -32.07
CA ASN A 80 -29.53 -7.58 -30.71
C ASN A 80 -28.01 -7.68 -30.59
N ILE A 81 -27.49 -7.28 -29.44
CA ILE A 81 -26.11 -7.51 -29.04
C ILE A 81 -25.99 -8.95 -28.52
N GLU A 82 -25.06 -9.71 -29.10
CA GLU A 82 -24.82 -11.10 -28.74
C GLU A 82 -24.04 -11.22 -27.42
N PRO A 83 -24.30 -12.26 -26.60
CA PRO A 83 -23.54 -12.52 -25.38
C PRO A 83 -22.04 -12.78 -25.61
N SER A 84 -21.64 -13.11 -26.84
CA SER A 84 -20.22 -13.29 -27.23
C SER A 84 -19.46 -11.96 -27.40
N SER A 85 -20.09 -10.82 -27.13
CA SER A 85 -19.44 -9.51 -27.14
C SER A 85 -18.37 -9.41 -26.06
N THR A 86 -17.22 -8.83 -26.41
CA THR A 86 -16.01 -8.74 -25.60
C THR A 86 -15.54 -7.30 -25.35
N LEU A 87 -16.30 -6.31 -25.82
CA LEU A 87 -15.93 -4.90 -25.62
C LEU A 87 -15.82 -4.60 -24.14
N THR A 88 -14.60 -4.25 -23.70
CA THR A 88 -14.30 -4.03 -22.30
C THR A 88 -14.12 -2.54 -22.01
N LEU A 89 -14.76 -2.08 -20.95
CA LEU A 89 -14.70 -0.74 -20.39
C LEU A 89 -14.00 -0.80 -19.04
N ALA A 90 -13.16 0.19 -18.76
CA ALA A 90 -12.61 0.43 -17.44
C ALA A 90 -13.33 1.64 -16.83
N THR A 91 -13.76 1.50 -15.58
CA THR A 91 -14.26 2.60 -14.77
C THR A 91 -13.26 2.93 -13.67
N ALA A 92 -13.20 4.20 -13.29
CA ALA A 92 -12.48 4.67 -12.12
C ALA A 92 -13.43 5.59 -11.34
N LYS A 93 -13.52 5.39 -10.01
CA LYS A 93 -14.38 6.17 -9.09
C LYS A 93 -15.83 6.34 -9.59
N GLY A 94 -16.40 5.29 -10.17
CA GLY A 94 -17.76 5.32 -10.69
C GLY A 94 -17.97 6.16 -11.95
N ALA A 95 -16.94 6.47 -12.74
CA ALA A 95 -17.10 7.05 -14.08
C ALA A 95 -16.37 6.21 -15.12
N LEU A 96 -16.75 6.31 -16.39
CA LEU A 96 -15.99 5.69 -17.47
C LEU A 96 -14.61 6.33 -17.56
N HIS A 97 -13.56 5.52 -17.43
CA HIS A 97 -12.17 5.95 -17.51
C HIS A 97 -11.57 5.69 -18.90
N LYS A 98 -11.72 4.46 -19.42
CA LYS A 98 -11.14 4.06 -20.72
C LYS A 98 -11.90 2.91 -21.36
N VAL A 99 -11.93 2.88 -22.70
CA VAL A 99 -12.31 1.68 -23.45
C VAL A 99 -11.06 0.84 -23.68
N LEU A 100 -10.99 -0.36 -23.10
CA LEU A 100 -9.82 -1.23 -23.17
C LEU A 100 -9.72 -1.99 -24.51
N GLY A 101 -10.75 -1.89 -25.34
CA GLY A 101 -10.88 -2.56 -26.64
C GLY A 101 -11.78 -3.79 -26.60
N GLY A 102 -11.97 -4.41 -27.76
CA GLY A 102 -12.80 -5.62 -27.91
C GLY A 102 -13.81 -5.48 -29.03
N THR A 103 -14.89 -6.27 -29.00
CA THR A 103 -15.87 -6.30 -30.08
C THR A 103 -17.29 -6.49 -29.58
N ILE A 104 -18.24 -5.72 -30.10
CA ILE A 104 -19.68 -5.96 -29.96
C ILE A 104 -20.13 -6.78 -31.16
N GLN A 105 -20.66 -7.97 -30.87
CA GLN A 105 -21.18 -8.89 -31.87
C GLN A 105 -22.70 -8.72 -31.99
N THR A 106 -23.25 -8.82 -33.19
CA THR A 106 -24.69 -8.75 -33.43
C THR A 106 -25.18 -9.90 -34.30
N SER A 107 -26.44 -10.31 -34.11
CA SER A 107 -27.12 -11.25 -35.02
C SER A 107 -27.91 -10.50 -36.08
N GLY A 108 -27.47 -10.59 -37.33
CA GLY A 108 -28.16 -9.98 -38.46
C GLY A 108 -27.24 -9.67 -39.63
N ALA A 109 -27.83 -9.22 -40.73
CA ALA A 109 -27.08 -8.83 -41.91
C ALA A 109 -27.73 -7.66 -42.64
N PHE A 110 -26.88 -6.83 -43.25
CA PHE A 110 -27.26 -5.87 -44.27
C PHE A 110 -27.04 -6.45 -45.66
N LEU A 111 -28.07 -6.37 -46.48
CA LEU A 111 -28.02 -6.61 -47.91
C LEU A 111 -27.93 -5.26 -48.60
N VAL A 112 -26.81 -4.98 -49.25
CA VAL A 112 -26.56 -3.73 -49.96
C VAL A 112 -26.89 -3.92 -51.44
N ASP A 113 -28.00 -3.32 -51.87
CA ASP A 113 -28.35 -3.17 -53.27
C ASP A 113 -27.57 -2.02 -53.88
N LYS A 114 -26.82 -2.33 -54.94
CA LYS A 114 -26.00 -1.36 -55.66
C LYS A 114 -26.53 -1.09 -57.07
N PRO A 115 -26.15 0.05 -57.70
CA PRO A 115 -26.66 0.44 -59.02
C PRO A 115 -26.35 -0.57 -60.12
N SER A 116 -25.23 -1.31 -59.99
CA SER A 116 -24.84 -2.38 -60.92
C SER A 116 -23.95 -3.44 -60.26
N GLY A 117 -24.18 -4.71 -60.59
CA GLY A 117 -23.44 -5.87 -60.06
C GLY A 117 -24.22 -6.66 -59.00
N PRO A 118 -23.63 -7.74 -58.45
CA PRO A 118 -24.28 -8.58 -57.46
C PRO A 118 -24.48 -7.83 -56.13
N ARG A 119 -25.55 -8.15 -55.40
CA ARG A 119 -25.82 -7.64 -54.05
C ARG A 119 -24.68 -8.01 -53.10
N VAL A 120 -24.26 -7.06 -52.26
CA VAL A 120 -23.22 -7.28 -51.23
C VAL A 120 -23.89 -7.62 -49.91
N VAL A 121 -23.33 -8.57 -49.16
CA VAL A 121 -23.83 -8.96 -47.85
C VAL A 121 -22.81 -8.54 -46.80
N ILE A 122 -23.25 -7.77 -45.80
CA ILE A 122 -22.47 -7.46 -44.60
C ILE A 122 -23.17 -8.20 -43.46
N GLY A 123 -22.65 -9.35 -43.05
CA GLY A 123 -23.32 -10.26 -42.15
C GLY A 123 -22.59 -10.45 -40.82
N ASN A 124 -23.35 -10.68 -39.74
CA ASN A 124 -22.88 -10.88 -38.38
C ASN A 124 -21.92 -9.74 -37.98
N LEU A 125 -22.48 -8.54 -37.86
CA LEU A 125 -21.71 -7.31 -37.74
C LEU A 125 -20.91 -7.34 -36.42
N ALA A 126 -19.61 -7.08 -36.54
CA ALA A 126 -18.68 -6.92 -35.44
C ALA A 126 -18.27 -5.44 -35.35
N ILE A 127 -18.70 -4.76 -34.29
CA ILE A 127 -18.26 -3.40 -34.00
C ILE A 127 -17.03 -3.50 -33.09
N SER A 128 -15.85 -3.27 -33.65
CA SER A 128 -14.56 -3.47 -32.99
C SER A 128 -13.95 -2.13 -32.60
N VAL A 129 -13.38 -2.10 -31.39
CA VAL A 129 -12.57 -0.98 -30.90
C VAL A 129 -11.16 -1.50 -30.71
N ASP A 130 -10.19 -0.86 -31.35
CA ASP A 130 -8.78 -1.17 -31.16
C ASP A 130 -8.16 -0.40 -29.99
N ARG A 131 -6.89 -0.68 -29.68
CA ARG A 131 -6.18 -0.03 -28.56
C ARG A 131 -5.85 1.45 -28.81
N ALA A 132 -5.97 1.91 -30.05
CA ALA A 132 -5.78 3.31 -30.42
C ALA A 132 -7.11 4.10 -30.33
N GLY A 133 -8.23 3.43 -30.02
CA GLY A 133 -9.55 4.05 -29.91
C GLY A 133 -10.29 4.18 -31.24
N GLU A 134 -9.86 3.47 -32.30
CA GLU A 134 -10.56 3.47 -33.58
C GLU A 134 -11.74 2.49 -33.54
N TYR A 135 -12.93 2.99 -33.91
CA TYR A 135 -14.18 2.23 -33.94
C TYR A 135 -14.50 1.81 -35.38
N THR A 136 -14.62 0.50 -35.61
CA THR A 136 -14.82 -0.06 -36.94
C THR A 136 -15.96 -1.07 -36.97
N VAL A 137 -16.71 -1.15 -38.07
CA VAL A 137 -17.77 -2.14 -38.28
C VAL A 137 -17.35 -3.11 -39.38
N LYS A 138 -17.26 -4.39 -39.03
CA LYS A 138 -16.76 -5.49 -39.88
C LYS A 138 -17.84 -6.53 -40.13
N SER A 139 -17.75 -7.23 -41.27
CA SER A 139 -18.53 -8.44 -41.55
C SER A 139 -17.78 -9.67 -41.02
N THR A 140 -18.47 -10.62 -40.39
CA THR A 140 -17.86 -11.88 -39.90
C THR A 140 -18.32 -13.13 -40.64
N LEU A 141 -19.10 -12.98 -41.73
CA LEU A 141 -19.78 -14.08 -42.42
C LEU A 141 -19.08 -14.62 -43.69
N ASP A 142 -18.01 -14.01 -44.20
CA ASP A 142 -17.47 -14.35 -45.52
C ASP A 142 -15.94 -14.57 -45.52
N GLU A 143 -15.50 -15.83 -45.66
CA GLU A 143 -14.08 -16.19 -45.78
C GLU A 143 -13.46 -15.77 -47.14
N GLU A 144 -14.27 -15.49 -48.18
CA GLU A 144 -13.76 -15.00 -49.48
C GLU A 144 -13.50 -13.49 -49.49
N LEU A 145 -14.13 -12.74 -48.57
CA LEU A 145 -13.86 -11.31 -48.34
C LEU A 145 -13.05 -11.05 -47.06
N GLY A 146 -12.78 -12.01 -46.17
CA GLY A 146 -11.97 -11.73 -44.97
C GLY A 146 -12.56 -10.64 -44.05
N GLU A 147 -11.86 -10.31 -42.96
CA GLU A 147 -12.29 -9.30 -41.96
C GLU A 147 -12.25 -7.84 -42.49
N TYR A 148 -12.94 -7.54 -43.59
CA TYR A 148 -12.97 -6.17 -44.11
C TYR A 148 -13.91 -5.26 -43.31
N VAL A 149 -13.37 -4.11 -42.93
CA VAL A 149 -14.07 -2.99 -42.31
C VAL A 149 -14.93 -2.29 -43.37
N ALA A 150 -16.24 -2.42 -43.25
CA ALA A 150 -17.20 -1.77 -44.14
C ALA A 150 -17.43 -0.31 -43.75
N PHE A 151 -17.44 -0.04 -42.43
CA PHE A 151 -17.65 1.30 -41.90
C PHE A 151 -16.63 1.65 -40.81
N GLU A 152 -16.28 2.92 -40.75
CA GLU A 152 -15.57 3.54 -39.63
C GLU A 152 -16.53 4.47 -38.89
N LEU A 153 -16.38 4.56 -37.58
CA LEU A 153 -17.15 5.53 -36.79
C LEU A 153 -16.28 6.74 -36.47
N THR A 154 -16.86 7.93 -36.63
CA THR A 154 -16.24 9.19 -36.24
C THR A 154 -17.10 9.91 -35.21
N GLU A 155 -16.50 10.86 -34.48
CA GLU A 155 -17.19 11.66 -33.46
C GLU A 155 -17.91 10.79 -32.42
N VAL A 156 -17.26 9.68 -32.01
CA VAL A 156 -17.84 8.72 -31.08
C VAL A 156 -17.99 9.33 -29.70
N MET A 157 -19.22 9.42 -29.22
CA MET A 157 -19.56 9.76 -27.84
C MET A 157 -19.94 8.50 -27.08
N LEU A 158 -19.37 8.34 -25.89
CA LEU A 158 -19.68 7.23 -25.00
C LEU A 158 -20.18 7.78 -23.66
N ASP A 159 -21.39 7.38 -23.30
CA ASP A 159 -22.00 7.65 -22.01
C ASP A 159 -22.14 6.34 -21.24
N PHE A 160 -21.68 6.34 -19.99
CA PHE A 160 -21.83 5.23 -19.06
C PHE A 160 -22.54 5.72 -17.80
N VAL A 161 -23.65 5.07 -17.45
CA VAL A 161 -24.41 5.37 -16.24
C VAL A 161 -24.11 4.29 -15.19
N PRO A 162 -23.34 4.60 -14.14
CA PRO A 162 -22.83 3.60 -13.19
C PRO A 162 -23.94 2.93 -12.38
N LEU A 163 -24.97 3.70 -12.01
CA LEU A 163 -26.10 3.25 -11.21
C LEU A 163 -26.97 2.22 -11.94
N THR A 164 -27.18 2.40 -13.24
CA THR A 164 -28.00 1.50 -14.07
C THR A 164 -27.16 0.50 -14.86
N GLN A 165 -25.83 0.67 -14.85
CA GLN A 165 -24.87 -0.04 -15.69
C GLN A 165 -25.22 0.01 -17.18
N GLU A 166 -25.90 1.09 -17.59
CA GLU A 166 -26.25 1.30 -18.99
C GLU A 166 -25.10 2.00 -19.72
N VAL A 167 -24.78 1.48 -20.91
CA VAL A 167 -23.78 2.04 -21.82
C VAL A 167 -24.48 2.51 -23.08
N GLN A 168 -24.24 3.76 -23.45
CA GLN A 168 -24.63 4.31 -24.75
C GLN A 168 -23.40 4.71 -25.55
N ILE A 169 -23.27 4.17 -26.76
CA ILE A 169 -22.23 4.56 -27.72
C ILE A 169 -22.93 5.16 -28.94
N THR A 170 -22.59 6.39 -29.32
CA THR A 170 -23.12 7.04 -30.52
C THR A 170 -21.97 7.50 -31.40
N GLY A 171 -21.99 7.20 -32.69
CA GLY A 171 -21.01 7.75 -33.64
C GLY A 171 -21.55 7.85 -35.06
N GLY A 172 -21.00 8.77 -35.84
CA GLY A 172 -21.31 8.93 -37.27
C GLY A 172 -20.74 7.75 -38.06
N LEU A 173 -21.50 7.22 -39.01
CA LEU A 173 -21.17 6.02 -39.78
C LEU A 173 -20.63 6.40 -41.16
N PHE A 174 -19.33 6.22 -41.37
CA PHE A 174 -18.66 6.52 -42.64
C PHE A 174 -18.30 5.24 -43.38
N VAL A 175 -18.50 5.24 -44.71
CA VAL A 175 -18.12 4.10 -45.55
C VAL A 175 -16.61 4.13 -45.80
N ARG A 176 -15.92 3.04 -45.48
CA ARG A 176 -14.47 2.97 -45.68
C ARG A 176 -14.11 2.95 -47.17
N GLU A 177 -13.16 3.79 -47.57
CA GLU A 177 -12.77 3.94 -48.99
C GLU A 177 -12.31 2.61 -49.64
N ALA A 178 -11.52 1.81 -48.92
CA ALA A 178 -11.04 0.52 -49.40
C ALA A 178 -12.19 -0.47 -49.67
N TRP A 179 -13.17 -0.54 -48.76
CA TRP A 179 -14.34 -1.40 -48.93
C TRP A 179 -15.23 -0.91 -50.10
N ALA A 180 -15.42 0.41 -50.24
CA ALA A 180 -16.20 0.99 -51.32
C ALA A 180 -15.61 0.67 -52.71
N LEU A 181 -14.28 0.69 -52.84
CA LEU A 181 -13.57 0.31 -54.05
C LEU A 181 -13.80 -1.16 -54.42
N GLU A 182 -13.69 -2.07 -53.44
CA GLU A 182 -13.86 -3.51 -53.65
C GLU A 182 -15.31 -3.93 -53.90
N ALA A 183 -16.26 -3.29 -53.21
CA ALA A 183 -17.70 -3.49 -53.44
C ALA A 183 -18.16 -2.95 -54.83
N GLY A 184 -17.30 -2.20 -55.52
CA GLY A 184 -17.55 -1.62 -56.84
C GLY A 184 -18.43 -0.37 -56.78
N ILE A 185 -18.34 0.40 -55.69
CA ILE A 185 -19.08 1.62 -55.39
C ILE A 185 -18.14 2.74 -54.89
N PRO A 186 -17.04 3.07 -55.60
CA PRO A 186 -16.00 3.97 -55.11
C PRO A 186 -16.50 5.37 -54.70
N GLN A 187 -17.60 5.83 -55.31
CA GLN A 187 -18.23 7.11 -54.97
C GLN A 187 -18.80 7.17 -53.55
N ALA A 188 -18.95 6.03 -52.87
CA ALA A 188 -19.43 5.97 -51.49
C ALA A 188 -18.30 6.08 -50.45
N GLY A 189 -17.03 5.91 -50.85
CA GLY A 189 -15.90 5.97 -49.91
C GLY A 189 -15.76 7.35 -49.25
N GLY A 190 -15.57 7.37 -47.94
CA GLY A 190 -15.44 8.59 -47.13
C GLY A 190 -16.73 9.39 -46.96
N VAL A 191 -17.88 8.82 -47.34
CA VAL A 191 -19.20 9.48 -47.19
C VAL A 191 -19.87 9.00 -45.92
N GLU A 192 -20.40 9.95 -45.15
CA GLU A 192 -21.28 9.69 -44.02
C GLU A 192 -22.63 9.15 -44.53
N VAL A 193 -23.03 7.97 -44.05
CA VAL A 193 -24.24 7.29 -44.50
C VAL A 193 -25.28 7.13 -43.40
N GLY A 194 -24.97 7.57 -42.17
CA GLY A 194 -25.88 7.45 -41.05
C GLY A 194 -25.20 7.60 -39.69
N VAL A 195 -25.90 7.18 -38.65
CA VAL A 195 -25.43 7.17 -37.25
C VAL A 195 -25.63 5.76 -36.68
N LEU A 196 -24.65 5.28 -35.92
CA LEU A 196 -24.77 4.07 -35.11
C LEU A 196 -24.98 4.45 -33.65
N ARG A 197 -26.05 3.91 -33.04
CA ARG A 197 -26.34 4.00 -31.61
C ARG A 197 -26.33 2.61 -31.00
N ILE A 198 -25.53 2.41 -29.97
CA ILE A 198 -25.44 1.15 -29.24
C ILE A 198 -25.94 1.43 -27.83
N ALA A 199 -26.97 0.71 -27.42
CA ALA A 199 -27.44 0.70 -26.04
C ALA A 199 -27.21 -0.71 -25.50
N GLY A 200 -26.27 -0.86 -24.58
CA GLY A 200 -25.91 -2.15 -23.99
C GLY A 200 -25.82 -2.09 -22.48
N GLN A 201 -25.69 -3.25 -21.84
CA GLN A 201 -25.50 -3.36 -20.40
C GLN A 201 -24.04 -3.68 -20.10
N ALA A 202 -23.42 -2.90 -19.23
CA ALA A 202 -22.09 -3.15 -18.72
C ALA A 202 -22.15 -4.19 -17.61
N ILE A 203 -21.72 -5.41 -17.89
CA ILE A 203 -21.64 -6.48 -16.90
C ILE A 203 -20.21 -6.51 -16.37
N PRO A 204 -19.96 -6.56 -15.05
CA PRO A 204 -18.62 -6.74 -14.52
C PRO A 204 -17.91 -7.91 -15.21
N ALA A 205 -16.74 -7.65 -15.80
CA ALA A 205 -15.89 -8.70 -16.34
C ALA A 205 -15.46 -9.55 -15.15
N GLU A 206 -15.73 -10.86 -15.15
CA GLU A 206 -15.16 -11.77 -14.15
C GLU A 206 -13.64 -11.58 -14.16
N THR A 207 -13.14 -10.89 -13.14
CA THR A 207 -11.74 -10.88 -12.78
C THR A 207 -11.37 -12.30 -12.36
N VAL A 208 -10.13 -12.69 -12.59
CA VAL A 208 -9.52 -13.74 -11.77
C VAL A 208 -9.62 -13.21 -10.34
N VAL A 209 -10.61 -13.71 -9.60
CA VAL A 209 -10.95 -13.29 -8.24
C VAL A 209 -9.83 -13.79 -7.32
N ALA A 210 -9.01 -12.87 -6.82
CA ALA A 210 -8.47 -13.01 -5.47
C ALA A 210 -9.69 -13.06 -4.52
N PRO A 211 -9.77 -14.03 -3.60
CA PRO A 211 -11.00 -14.35 -2.89
C PRO A 211 -11.52 -13.14 -2.11
N ALA A 212 -12.78 -12.78 -2.38
CA ALA A 212 -13.51 -11.75 -1.65
C ALA A 212 -14.16 -12.37 -0.41
N GLU A 213 -13.89 -11.83 0.78
CA GLU A 213 -14.63 -12.13 1.99
C GLU A 213 -15.94 -11.34 2.09
N VAL A 214 -16.95 -12.00 2.66
CA VAL A 214 -18.29 -11.50 2.93
C VAL A 214 -18.29 -10.86 4.31
N ILE A 215 -18.43 -9.53 4.39
CA ILE A 215 -18.68 -8.82 5.66
C ILE A 215 -20.18 -8.54 5.75
N GLU A 216 -20.86 -9.17 6.71
CA GLU A 216 -22.19 -8.73 7.18
C GLU A 216 -22.04 -7.62 8.24
N PRO A 217 -22.85 -6.54 8.23
CA PRO A 217 -22.70 -5.45 9.17
C PRO A 217 -23.54 -5.68 10.42
N ARG A 218 -22.96 -5.70 11.63
CA ARG A 218 -23.75 -5.39 12.85
C ARG A 218 -23.01 -4.59 13.94
N VAL A 219 -23.53 -3.35 14.05
CA VAL A 219 -23.94 -2.63 15.28
C VAL A 219 -22.87 -2.38 16.35
N ALA A 220 -22.18 -1.24 16.22
CA ALA A 220 -21.65 -0.50 17.35
C ALA A 220 -22.68 0.53 17.83
N SER A 221 -23.11 0.41 19.08
CA SER A 221 -23.93 1.38 19.77
C SER A 221 -23.10 2.60 20.17
N GLY A 222 -23.24 3.68 19.42
CA GLY A 222 -22.73 5.01 19.75
C GLY A 222 -23.45 6.00 18.84
N THR A 223 -24.30 6.84 19.43
CA THR A 223 -25.18 7.84 18.79
C THR A 223 -24.70 8.37 17.44
N CYS A 224 -25.21 7.78 16.35
CA CYS A 224 -25.14 8.34 15.00
C CYS A 224 -26.48 8.99 14.67
N GLY A 225 -26.49 10.32 14.66
CA GLY A 225 -27.40 11.12 13.87
C GLY A 225 -26.53 12.02 12.99
N GLY A 226 -25.92 11.44 11.97
CA GLY A 226 -25.14 12.16 10.97
C GLY A 226 -25.54 11.61 9.61
N GLY A 227 -26.29 12.40 8.85
CA GLY A 227 -26.29 12.24 7.40
C GLY A 227 -24.87 12.46 6.89
N VAL A 228 -24.59 12.02 5.67
CA VAL A 228 -23.52 12.63 4.86
C VAL A 228 -23.73 14.14 4.93
N ALA A 229 -22.91 14.82 5.71
CA ALA A 229 -22.76 16.25 5.56
C ALA A 229 -22.16 16.42 4.16
N GLU A 230 -22.84 17.14 3.28
CA GLU A 230 -22.10 18.01 2.36
C GLU A 230 -21.03 18.68 3.24
N VAL A 231 -19.75 18.51 2.90
CA VAL A 231 -18.70 19.24 3.62
C VAL A 231 -18.95 20.70 3.30
N ASP A 232 -19.60 21.40 4.25
CA ASP A 232 -19.95 22.80 4.11
C ASP A 232 -18.65 23.61 4.00
N GLY A 233 -18.42 24.26 2.88
CA GLY A 233 -17.19 25.01 2.66
C GLY A 233 -16.83 25.23 1.19
N SER A 234 -15.65 25.82 0.98
CA SER A 234 -15.06 25.95 -0.36
C SER A 234 -14.33 24.67 -0.71
N ASP A 235 -14.44 24.20 -1.96
CA ASP A 235 -13.70 23.03 -2.45
C ASP A 235 -13.07 23.39 -3.79
N VAL A 236 -11.74 23.56 -3.83
CA VAL A 236 -11.01 24.05 -5.00
C VAL A 236 -10.23 22.93 -5.69
N ILE A 237 -10.74 22.46 -6.82
CA ILE A 237 -10.10 21.40 -7.62
C ILE A 237 -9.34 21.95 -8.85
N VAL A 238 -8.45 21.13 -9.39
CA VAL A 238 -7.86 21.35 -10.72
C VAL A 238 -8.74 20.66 -11.76
N ALA A 239 -9.53 21.42 -12.51
CA ALA A 239 -10.47 20.86 -13.47
C ALA A 239 -9.87 20.60 -14.86
N ASP A 240 -8.84 21.34 -15.27
CA ASP A 240 -8.17 21.09 -16.55
C ASP A 240 -6.72 21.59 -16.54
N LEU A 241 -5.85 20.85 -17.22
CA LEU A 241 -4.46 21.20 -17.52
C LEU A 241 -4.33 21.43 -19.03
N GLN A 242 -4.75 22.61 -19.47
CA GLN A 242 -5.12 22.85 -20.87
C GLN A 242 -3.95 23.17 -21.81
N SER A 243 -2.77 23.48 -21.28
CA SER A 243 -1.61 23.88 -22.10
C SER A 243 -0.30 23.68 -21.34
N VAL A 244 0.79 23.45 -22.05
CA VAL A 244 2.15 23.57 -21.51
C VAL A 244 2.93 24.56 -22.39
N LEU A 245 3.71 25.43 -21.77
CA LEU A 245 4.54 26.43 -22.43
C LEU A 245 6.00 26.19 -22.08
N HIS A 246 6.84 26.04 -23.09
CA HIS A 246 8.28 25.98 -22.98
C HIS A 246 8.88 27.39 -23.09
N TYR A 247 9.72 27.78 -22.12
CA TYR A 247 10.38 29.10 -22.08
C TYR A 247 11.78 29.09 -22.70
N GLY A 248 12.40 27.92 -22.79
CA GLY A 248 13.79 27.72 -23.21
C GLY A 248 14.59 26.96 -22.15
N ASN A 249 15.90 26.90 -22.34
CA ASN A 249 16.81 26.13 -21.49
C ASN A 249 18.06 26.92 -21.07
N VAL A 250 18.62 26.56 -19.92
CA VAL A 250 19.95 27.01 -19.47
C VAL A 250 20.73 25.77 -19.04
N GLY A 251 21.83 25.50 -19.73
CA GLY A 251 22.57 24.25 -19.52
C GLY A 251 21.70 23.04 -19.88
N ASP A 252 21.61 22.11 -18.94
CA ASP A 252 20.83 20.87 -19.00
C ASP A 252 19.40 21.02 -18.47
N ILE A 253 18.95 22.22 -18.09
CA ILE A 253 17.61 22.47 -17.55
C ILE A 253 16.71 23.14 -18.59
N HIS A 254 15.56 22.52 -18.87
CA HIS A 254 14.44 23.15 -19.57
C HIS A 254 13.44 23.76 -18.60
N ALA A 255 12.86 24.90 -18.96
CA ALA A 255 11.84 25.57 -18.18
C ALA A 255 10.47 25.53 -18.85
N TYR A 256 9.48 25.08 -18.09
CA TYR A 256 8.10 24.95 -18.52
C TYR A 256 7.14 25.72 -17.59
N ALA A 257 5.91 25.87 -18.06
CA ALA A 257 4.76 26.17 -17.22
C ALA A 257 3.52 25.47 -17.78
N VAL A 258 2.63 25.06 -16.89
CA VAL A 258 1.39 24.36 -17.19
C VAL A 258 0.23 25.32 -16.94
N GLY A 259 -0.66 25.44 -17.92
CA GLY A 259 -1.93 26.15 -17.76
C GLY A 259 -2.86 25.34 -16.88
N THR A 260 -3.61 26.01 -16.02
CA THR A 260 -4.53 25.36 -15.08
C THR A 260 -5.89 26.04 -15.12
N HIS A 261 -6.97 25.26 -15.04
CA HIS A 261 -8.32 25.75 -14.72
C HIS A 261 -8.69 25.26 -13.32
N ALA A 262 -8.93 26.19 -12.39
CA ALA A 262 -9.52 25.85 -11.11
C ALA A 262 -11.03 25.77 -11.21
N CYS A 263 -11.64 24.94 -10.37
CA CYS A 263 -13.07 24.89 -10.15
C CYS A 263 -13.37 24.95 -8.67
N ASN A 264 -14.39 25.73 -8.28
CA ASN A 264 -14.94 25.63 -6.94
C ASN A 264 -16.19 24.76 -6.97
N ILE A 265 -16.08 23.51 -6.52
CA ILE A 265 -17.19 22.53 -6.49
C ILE A 265 -17.86 22.45 -5.11
N GLY A 266 -17.44 23.29 -4.17
CA GLY A 266 -17.98 23.33 -2.81
C GLY A 266 -19.29 24.10 -2.69
N THR A 267 -19.78 24.26 -1.47
CA THR A 267 -21.04 24.95 -1.16
C THR A 267 -20.86 26.44 -0.87
N GLU A 268 -19.63 26.89 -0.60
CA GLU A 268 -19.27 28.28 -0.35
C GLU A 268 -18.28 28.84 -1.37
N ARG A 269 -18.12 30.17 -1.42
CA ARG A 269 -17.15 30.84 -2.31
C ARG A 269 -15.73 30.72 -1.73
N ALA A 270 -14.75 30.42 -2.57
CA ALA A 270 -13.34 30.45 -2.20
C ALA A 270 -12.77 31.87 -2.35
N SER A 271 -11.99 32.36 -1.39
CA SER A 271 -11.35 33.68 -1.46
C SER A 271 -10.27 33.77 -2.55
N TRP A 272 -10.06 34.94 -3.16
CA TRP A 272 -9.07 35.14 -4.23
C TRP A 272 -8.45 36.53 -4.18
N VAL A 273 -8.11 36.98 -2.97
CA VAL A 273 -7.65 38.33 -2.69
C VAL A 273 -6.14 38.43 -2.92
N ALA A 274 -5.74 39.02 -4.05
CA ALA A 274 -4.34 39.13 -4.47
C ALA A 274 -3.39 39.85 -3.49
N SER A 275 -3.93 40.72 -2.64
CA SER A 275 -3.16 41.56 -1.71
C SER A 275 -3.07 41.01 -0.29
N THR A 276 -3.49 39.76 -0.06
CA THR A 276 -3.42 39.06 1.23
C THR A 276 -2.95 37.63 0.99
N ASN A 277 -2.93 36.79 2.04
CA ASN A 277 -2.72 35.35 1.90
C ASN A 277 -4.02 34.55 1.67
N GLN A 278 -5.13 35.21 1.32
CA GLN A 278 -6.43 34.56 1.04
C GLN A 278 -6.63 34.38 -0.46
N HIS A 279 -5.74 33.62 -1.08
CA HIS A 279 -5.78 33.22 -2.49
C HIS A 279 -4.98 31.92 -2.66
N PRO A 280 -5.13 31.17 -3.77
CA PRO A 280 -4.46 29.88 -3.87
C PRO A 280 -2.99 30.01 -4.25
N GLY A 281 -2.20 29.07 -3.73
CA GLY A 281 -0.96 28.64 -4.35
C GLY A 281 -1.21 27.63 -5.46
N ILE A 282 -0.46 27.75 -6.55
CA ILE A 282 -0.57 26.87 -7.71
C ILE A 282 0.80 26.27 -7.97
N LEU A 283 0.85 24.95 -7.86
CA LEU A 283 2.05 24.14 -8.02
C LEU A 283 1.93 23.36 -9.33
N GLN A 284 3.07 23.22 -10.00
CA GLN A 284 3.19 22.48 -11.25
C GLN A 284 4.33 21.49 -11.11
N ASN A 285 4.10 20.23 -11.46
CA ASN A 285 5.08 19.15 -11.41
C ASN A 285 5.05 18.33 -12.69
N MET A 286 6.14 17.64 -12.99
CA MET A 286 6.24 16.71 -14.12
C MET A 286 6.78 15.36 -13.65
N TYR A 287 6.24 14.29 -14.23
CA TYR A 287 6.53 12.91 -13.85
C TYR A 287 6.85 12.07 -15.08
N ARG A 288 7.60 11.01 -14.85
CA ARG A 288 7.94 9.98 -15.83
C ARG A 288 7.59 8.60 -15.27
N LEU A 289 6.90 7.80 -16.06
CA LEU A 289 6.75 6.36 -15.85
C LEU A 289 7.65 5.61 -16.83
N LYS A 290 8.61 4.85 -16.31
CA LYS A 290 9.55 4.06 -17.11
C LYS A 290 10.00 2.83 -16.34
N ASP A 291 10.03 1.68 -17.01
CA ASP A 291 10.54 0.42 -16.46
C ASP A 291 9.93 0.04 -15.08
N ASP A 292 8.61 0.23 -14.93
CA ASP A 292 7.88 0.03 -13.68
C ASP A 292 8.38 0.91 -12.52
N ARG A 293 8.81 2.14 -12.83
CA ARG A 293 9.13 3.18 -11.86
C ARG A 293 8.43 4.48 -12.22
N PHE A 294 7.73 5.05 -11.25
CA PHE A 294 7.10 6.35 -11.34
C PHE A 294 7.96 7.38 -10.59
N GLU A 295 8.53 8.34 -11.31
CA GLU A 295 9.53 9.29 -10.81
C GLU A 295 9.03 10.72 -11.06
N GLN A 296 9.20 11.62 -10.08
CA GLN A 296 9.02 13.05 -10.29
C GLN A 296 10.30 13.65 -10.85
N ILE A 297 10.25 14.15 -12.08
CA ILE A 297 11.42 14.67 -12.82
C ILE A 297 11.46 16.20 -12.85
N GLY A 298 10.44 16.86 -12.29
CA GLY A 298 10.42 18.31 -12.26
C GLY A 298 9.42 18.89 -11.27
N MET A 299 9.79 20.07 -10.77
CA MET A 299 8.93 20.90 -9.92
C MET A 299 9.06 22.37 -10.30
N SER A 300 8.06 23.15 -9.91
CA SER A 300 8.03 24.62 -9.97
C SER A 300 7.96 25.24 -8.58
N TRP A 301 8.10 26.55 -8.46
CA TRP A 301 7.80 27.28 -7.23
C TRP A 301 6.29 27.49 -7.02
N PHE A 302 5.92 28.04 -5.86
CA PHE A 302 4.55 28.30 -5.44
C PHE A 302 4.01 29.57 -6.14
N LYS A 303 3.16 29.42 -7.17
CA LYS A 303 2.58 30.56 -7.91
C LYS A 303 1.34 31.11 -7.20
N HIS A 304 1.28 32.41 -7.00
CA HIS A 304 0.15 33.07 -6.32
C HIS A 304 -1.03 33.38 -7.26
N GLY A 305 -2.24 32.99 -6.89
CA GLY A 305 -3.48 33.46 -7.52
C GLY A 305 -3.64 34.98 -7.38
N PHE A 306 -4.19 35.64 -8.38
CA PHE A 306 -4.31 37.11 -8.37
C PHE A 306 -5.69 37.63 -8.79
N TYR A 307 -6.49 36.85 -9.51
CA TYR A 307 -7.83 37.27 -9.92
C TYR A 307 -8.62 36.05 -10.37
N ALA A 308 -9.76 35.77 -9.74
CA ALA A 308 -10.66 34.71 -10.15
C ALA A 308 -11.66 35.19 -11.21
N VAL A 309 -11.63 34.64 -12.41
CA VAL A 309 -12.74 34.84 -13.36
C VAL A 309 -13.87 33.85 -13.07
N SER A 310 -15.08 34.15 -13.54
CA SER A 310 -16.27 33.32 -13.31
C SER A 310 -16.72 32.61 -14.60
N TRP A 311 -15.90 31.68 -15.08
CA TRP A 311 -16.25 30.85 -16.25
C TRP A 311 -17.12 29.65 -15.85
N LYS A 312 -17.63 28.91 -16.83
CA LYS A 312 -18.65 27.86 -16.65
C LYS A 312 -18.15 26.44 -16.95
N LEU A 313 -16.86 26.17 -16.73
CA LEU A 313 -16.30 24.84 -17.01
C LEU A 313 -16.82 23.78 -16.03
N CYS A 314 -16.96 24.14 -14.75
CA CYS A 314 -17.36 23.22 -13.67
C CYS A 314 -18.86 23.00 -13.64
N GLY A 315 -19.62 24.03 -13.95
CA GLY A 315 -21.07 24.02 -13.84
C GLY A 315 -21.71 25.34 -14.27
N PRO A 316 -22.94 25.62 -13.82
CA PRO A 316 -23.72 26.76 -14.30
C PRO A 316 -23.12 28.12 -13.90
N CYS A 317 -22.29 28.16 -12.85
CA CYS A 317 -21.73 29.37 -12.22
C CYS A 317 -22.85 30.40 -11.93
N PRO A 318 -23.71 30.12 -10.94
CA PRO A 318 -24.93 30.90 -10.71
C PRO A 318 -24.65 32.34 -10.24
N VAL A 319 -23.53 32.54 -9.54
CA VAL A 319 -23.13 33.84 -8.99
C VAL A 319 -21.71 34.18 -9.43
N ALA A 320 -21.59 35.02 -10.45
CA ALA A 320 -20.31 35.59 -10.83
C ALA A 320 -19.76 36.52 -9.73
N THR A 321 -18.45 36.51 -9.55
CA THR A 321 -17.71 37.29 -8.57
C THR A 321 -16.98 38.46 -9.23
N ASP A 322 -16.41 39.36 -8.41
CA ASP A 322 -15.71 40.56 -8.87
C ASP A 322 -14.19 40.36 -9.06
N GLY A 323 -13.72 39.11 -9.06
CA GLY A 323 -12.30 38.77 -9.09
C GLY A 323 -11.68 38.43 -7.73
N SER A 324 -12.31 38.85 -6.63
CA SER A 324 -11.79 38.68 -5.27
C SER A 324 -12.16 37.35 -4.62
N ALA A 325 -12.93 36.51 -5.31
CA ALA A 325 -13.36 35.18 -4.89
C ALA A 325 -13.69 34.32 -6.11
N LEU A 326 -13.59 33.00 -6.02
CA LEU A 326 -14.14 32.05 -6.98
C LEU A 326 -15.51 31.57 -6.49
N GLY A 327 -16.56 31.88 -7.26
CA GLY A 327 -17.93 31.46 -6.93
C GLY A 327 -18.13 29.96 -7.07
N VAL A 328 -19.15 29.42 -6.38
CA VAL A 328 -19.59 28.03 -6.52
C VAL A 328 -19.92 27.72 -7.99
N ASP A 329 -19.53 26.54 -8.45
CA ASP A 329 -19.64 26.06 -9.84
C ASP A 329 -18.90 26.91 -10.89
N CYS A 330 -18.14 27.91 -10.46
CA CYS A 330 -17.39 28.77 -11.36
C CYS A 330 -15.96 28.24 -11.53
N SER A 331 -15.41 28.47 -12.72
CA SER A 331 -14.03 28.12 -13.07
C SER A 331 -13.14 29.34 -13.28
N ASP A 332 -11.88 29.25 -12.86
CA ASP A 332 -10.84 30.25 -13.09
C ASP A 332 -9.69 29.69 -13.96
N PRO A 333 -9.60 30.06 -15.25
CA PRO A 333 -8.45 29.77 -16.11
C PRO A 333 -7.22 30.64 -15.87
N TYR A 334 -6.07 29.99 -15.63
CA TYR A 334 -4.73 30.55 -15.86
C TYR A 334 -4.05 29.87 -17.03
N SER A 335 -3.58 30.67 -18.00
CA SER A 335 -2.72 30.17 -19.07
C SER A 335 -1.35 29.74 -18.53
N ALA A 336 -0.66 28.86 -19.26
CA ALA A 336 0.72 28.50 -18.97
C ALA A 336 1.64 29.73 -18.88
N SER A 337 1.40 30.76 -19.70
CA SER A 337 2.16 32.02 -19.62
C SER A 337 1.97 32.76 -18.30
N LEU A 338 0.75 32.80 -17.75
CA LEU A 338 0.46 33.42 -16.45
C LEU A 338 1.04 32.60 -15.29
N ASN A 339 0.96 31.28 -15.40
CA ASN A 339 1.51 30.36 -14.41
C ASN A 339 3.04 30.27 -14.44
N GLY A 340 3.70 30.82 -15.47
CA GLY A 340 5.16 30.92 -15.57
C GLY A 340 5.74 32.30 -15.24
N VAL A 341 4.94 33.22 -14.70
CA VAL A 341 5.40 34.57 -14.31
C VAL A 341 6.20 34.48 -13.00
N GLN A 342 7.52 34.52 -13.12
CA GLN A 342 8.46 34.38 -12.00
C GLN A 342 8.23 35.40 -10.89
N GLY A 343 7.87 36.63 -11.25
CA GLY A 343 7.60 37.72 -10.31
C GLY A 343 6.35 37.54 -9.45
N ASN A 344 5.62 36.44 -9.61
CA ASN A 344 4.42 36.11 -8.86
C ASN A 344 4.52 34.72 -8.17
N MET A 345 5.73 34.35 -7.76
CA MET A 345 6.04 33.05 -7.18
C MET A 345 6.91 33.18 -5.92
N SER A 346 6.55 32.46 -4.87
CA SER A 346 7.35 32.27 -3.65
C SER A 346 7.93 30.86 -3.57
N ARG A 347 8.80 30.63 -2.59
CA ARG A 347 9.27 29.27 -2.29
C ARG A 347 8.11 28.40 -1.82
N ARG A 348 8.18 27.10 -2.08
CA ARG A 348 7.30 26.11 -1.46
C ARG A 348 7.55 26.03 0.04
N SER A 349 8.80 26.23 0.48
CA SER A 349 9.17 26.18 1.90
C SER A 349 8.47 27.21 2.78
N ASP A 350 7.91 28.27 2.19
CA ASP A 350 7.22 29.32 2.94
C ASP A 350 5.74 28.97 3.21
N ALA A 351 5.21 27.95 2.52
CA ALA A 351 3.82 27.53 2.62
C ALA A 351 3.67 26.27 3.48
N ASN A 352 2.54 26.19 4.19
CA ASN A 352 2.06 24.99 4.86
C ASN A 352 0.84 24.50 4.09
N ALA A 353 0.98 23.36 3.41
CA ALA A 353 -0.07 22.84 2.53
C ALA A 353 -1.30 22.35 3.31
N PHE A 354 -1.11 21.72 4.48
CA PHE A 354 -2.20 21.23 5.32
C PHE A 354 -3.15 22.34 5.81
N THR A 355 -2.63 23.54 6.05
CA THR A 355 -3.45 24.70 6.49
C THR A 355 -3.78 25.67 5.36
N GLY A 356 -3.21 25.46 4.18
CA GLY A 356 -3.21 26.42 3.08
C GLY A 356 -2.50 27.75 3.36
N TYR A 357 -1.83 27.90 4.51
CA TYR A 357 -1.22 29.16 4.94
C TYR A 357 0.10 29.41 4.23
N PHE A 358 0.30 30.67 3.82
CA PHE A 358 1.59 31.20 3.41
C PHE A 358 1.72 32.68 3.83
N PRO A 359 2.94 33.21 3.99
CA PRO A 359 3.17 34.60 4.37
C PRO A 359 2.85 35.57 3.21
N TYR A 360 2.24 36.72 3.55
CA TYR A 360 2.04 37.82 2.61
C TYR A 360 2.37 39.19 3.25
N PRO A 361 3.10 40.09 2.56
CA PRO A 361 3.74 39.87 1.27
C PRO A 361 4.89 38.86 1.40
N TRP A 362 5.05 38.01 0.40
CA TRP A 362 6.16 37.07 0.33
C TRP A 362 7.42 37.75 -0.21
N THR A 363 8.57 37.10 -0.01
CA THR A 363 9.87 37.57 -0.50
C THR A 363 10.57 36.46 -1.25
N ALA A 364 11.24 36.81 -2.35
CA ALA A 364 11.95 35.81 -3.14
C ALA A 364 13.29 36.35 -3.67
N PRO A 365 14.36 35.54 -3.68
CA PRO A 365 15.66 35.90 -4.24
C PRO A 365 15.56 36.13 -5.76
N ALA A 366 16.37 37.00 -6.35
CA ALA A 366 16.32 37.27 -7.79
C ALA A 366 16.44 35.95 -8.61
N PRO A 367 15.51 35.67 -9.53
CA PRO A 367 15.55 34.45 -10.32
C PRO A 367 16.50 34.58 -11.50
N ASP A 368 17.01 33.45 -11.99
CA ASP A 368 17.50 33.39 -13.37
C ASP A 368 16.36 33.85 -14.32
N PRO A 369 16.60 34.73 -15.30
CA PRO A 369 15.53 35.32 -16.12
C PRO A 369 14.80 34.30 -17.01
N LEU A 370 15.41 33.16 -17.32
CA LEU A 370 14.87 32.16 -18.24
C LEU A 370 14.27 30.96 -17.50
N ILE A 371 14.98 30.39 -16.53
CA ILE A 371 14.56 29.13 -15.90
C ILE A 371 14.07 29.29 -14.45
N GLY A 372 14.44 30.36 -13.76
CA GLY A 372 14.21 30.47 -12.31
C GLY A 372 12.73 30.35 -11.92
N ARG A 373 12.43 29.61 -10.84
CA ARG A 373 11.07 29.45 -10.24
C ARG A 373 10.03 28.73 -11.12
N ARG A 374 10.27 28.58 -12.42
CA ARG A 374 9.42 27.82 -13.35
C ARG A 374 9.55 26.32 -13.11
N LEU A 375 8.73 25.52 -13.78
CA LEU A 375 8.87 24.06 -13.76
C LEU A 375 10.19 23.70 -14.45
N GLN A 376 11.17 23.22 -13.68
CA GLN A 376 12.50 22.83 -14.19
C GLN A 376 12.55 21.31 -14.39
N VAL A 377 13.06 20.88 -15.54
CA VAL A 377 13.23 19.46 -15.90
C VAL A 377 14.57 19.29 -16.61
N HIS A 378 15.31 18.22 -16.30
CA HIS A 378 16.58 17.93 -16.97
C HIS A 378 16.37 17.43 -18.41
N VAL A 379 17.29 17.80 -19.31
CA VAL A 379 17.34 17.32 -20.70
C VAL A 379 17.35 15.79 -20.75
N ASP A 380 18.16 15.17 -19.89
CA ASP A 380 18.35 13.72 -19.88
C ASP A 380 17.07 12.97 -19.48
N ASP A 381 16.14 13.62 -18.78
CA ASP A 381 14.86 13.00 -18.43
C ASP A 381 13.86 12.95 -19.58
N LEU A 382 14.00 13.85 -20.54
CA LEU A 382 13.14 13.98 -21.73
C LEU A 382 13.75 13.33 -22.98
N ALA A 383 15.02 12.98 -22.92
CA ALA A 383 15.74 12.38 -24.03
C ALA A 383 15.22 10.96 -24.34
N GLU A 384 14.59 10.78 -25.50
CA GLU A 384 14.02 9.49 -25.96
C GLU A 384 15.08 8.38 -26.03
N ASP A 385 16.33 8.72 -26.37
CA ASP A 385 17.44 7.77 -26.44
C ASP A 385 17.87 7.24 -25.06
N LEU A 386 17.61 8.01 -23.99
CA LEU A 386 17.84 7.58 -22.61
C LEU A 386 16.59 6.95 -21.99
N ASN A 387 15.40 7.32 -22.47
CA ASN A 387 14.10 6.94 -21.91
C ASN A 387 13.16 6.32 -22.96
N PRO A 388 13.57 5.23 -23.64
CA PRO A 388 12.73 4.59 -24.64
C PRO A 388 11.47 4.03 -23.99
N GLY A 389 10.31 4.35 -24.56
CA GLY A 389 9.01 3.86 -24.07
C GLY A 389 8.55 4.48 -22.75
N ALA A 390 9.16 5.59 -22.31
CA ALA A 390 8.69 6.31 -21.15
C ALA A 390 7.38 7.07 -21.44
N GLU A 391 6.48 7.07 -20.46
CA GLU A 391 5.26 7.87 -20.45
C GLU A 391 5.44 9.07 -19.53
N TYR A 392 4.84 10.21 -19.88
CA TYR A 392 5.04 11.48 -19.19
C TYR A 392 3.72 12.07 -18.74
N PHE A 393 3.74 12.71 -17.57
CA PHE A 393 2.56 13.32 -16.97
C PHE A 393 2.90 14.69 -16.40
N VAL A 394 1.96 15.63 -16.47
CA VAL A 394 2.03 16.89 -15.73
C VAL A 394 0.94 16.93 -14.66
N GLN A 395 1.25 17.55 -13.53
CA GLN A 395 0.29 17.77 -12.45
C GLN A 395 0.12 19.27 -12.20
N GLY A 396 -1.13 19.69 -12.00
CA GLY A 396 -1.44 20.94 -11.30
C GLY A 396 -1.96 20.62 -9.91
N HIS A 397 -1.61 21.45 -8.93
CA HIS A 397 -2.07 21.29 -7.55
C HIS A 397 -2.32 22.66 -6.94
N TYR A 398 -3.53 22.86 -6.42
CA TYR A 398 -3.95 24.09 -5.74
C TYR A 398 -3.84 23.90 -4.24
N VAL A 399 -3.27 24.87 -3.53
CA VAL A 399 -3.24 24.92 -2.07
C VAL A 399 -3.98 26.18 -1.65
N HIS A 400 -5.07 26.05 -0.92
CA HIS A 400 -5.96 27.17 -0.61
C HIS A 400 -6.42 27.16 0.86
N PRO A 401 -6.32 28.28 1.60
CA PRO A 401 -6.65 28.31 3.02
C PRO A 401 -8.13 28.02 3.31
N ASP A 402 -9.07 28.46 2.46
CA ASP A 402 -10.50 28.16 2.66
C ASP A 402 -10.84 26.68 2.37
N ASP A 403 -10.04 26.03 1.52
CA ASP A 403 -10.19 24.61 1.14
C ASP A 403 -9.67 23.71 2.27
N SER A 404 -8.47 24.01 2.77
CA SER A 404 -7.89 23.37 3.96
C SER A 404 -8.72 23.62 5.22
N ALA A 405 -9.32 24.81 5.40
CA ALA A 405 -10.20 25.08 6.52
C ALA A 405 -11.53 24.31 6.46
N ALA A 406 -11.99 23.97 5.25
CA ALA A 406 -13.16 23.12 5.02
C ALA A 406 -12.82 21.62 5.13
N GLY A 407 -11.54 21.24 5.02
CA GLY A 407 -11.11 19.83 5.02
C GLY A 407 -11.41 19.13 3.69
N THR A 408 -11.46 19.89 2.60
CA THR A 408 -11.72 19.40 1.23
C THR A 408 -10.44 19.34 0.39
N ASP A 409 -9.28 19.67 0.95
CA ASP A 409 -8.01 19.87 0.26
C ASP A 409 -7.24 18.59 -0.11
N GLU A 410 -7.94 17.45 -0.25
CA GLU A 410 -7.36 16.17 -0.68
C GLU A 410 -7.69 15.79 -2.13
N ASN A 411 -8.53 16.58 -2.81
CA ASN A 411 -8.92 16.42 -4.21
C ASN A 411 -8.41 17.58 -5.11
N ASN A 412 -7.58 18.47 -4.55
CA ASN A 412 -7.12 19.72 -5.17
C ASN A 412 -5.94 19.57 -6.14
N ALA A 413 -5.58 18.34 -6.51
CA ALA A 413 -4.57 18.02 -7.50
C ALA A 413 -5.14 17.15 -8.62
N SER A 414 -4.70 17.41 -9.84
CA SER A 414 -5.08 16.64 -11.03
C SER A 414 -3.87 16.43 -11.92
N TYR A 415 -3.86 15.33 -12.67
CA TYR A 415 -2.81 15.06 -13.64
C TYR A 415 -3.35 14.99 -15.07
N ARG A 416 -2.44 15.14 -16.04
CA ARG A 416 -2.72 14.92 -17.45
C ARG A 416 -1.53 14.26 -18.14
N PRO A 417 -1.75 13.22 -18.96
CA PRO A 417 -0.72 12.69 -19.84
C PRO A 417 -0.19 13.76 -20.80
N VAL A 418 1.09 13.69 -21.14
CA VAL A 418 1.71 14.59 -22.11
C VAL A 418 2.62 13.83 -23.06
N THR A 419 2.70 14.34 -24.29
CA THR A 419 3.69 13.88 -25.27
C THR A 419 4.86 14.85 -25.33
N ILE A 420 6.05 14.30 -25.57
CA ILE A 420 7.27 15.07 -25.77
C ILE A 420 7.57 15.08 -27.26
N ALA A 421 7.56 16.25 -27.88
CA ALA A 421 8.03 16.43 -29.23
C ALA A 421 9.45 16.99 -29.21
N TYR A 422 10.27 16.46 -30.12
CA TYR A 422 11.64 16.90 -30.31
C TYR A 422 11.74 17.75 -31.57
N GLU A 423 12.23 18.97 -31.43
CA GLU A 423 12.70 19.77 -32.55
C GLU A 423 14.19 20.04 -32.39
N ALA A 424 14.99 19.45 -33.29
CA ALA A 424 16.37 19.85 -33.45
C ALA A 424 16.39 21.22 -34.12
N GLU A 425 17.05 22.22 -33.53
CA GLU A 425 17.43 23.43 -34.26
C GLU A 425 18.75 23.16 -35.01
N PRO A 426 18.73 22.81 -36.32
CA PRO A 426 19.90 22.33 -37.02
C PRO A 426 20.98 23.40 -37.23
N GLU A 427 20.66 24.68 -37.02
CA GLU A 427 21.55 25.82 -37.26
C GLU A 427 22.28 26.32 -36.00
N ALA A 428 21.91 25.86 -34.80
CA ALA A 428 22.60 26.22 -33.56
C ALA A 428 23.89 25.39 -33.37
N VAL A 429 24.97 26.02 -32.89
CA VAL A 429 26.25 25.34 -32.60
C VAL A 429 26.69 25.65 -31.16
N PRO A 430 26.64 24.66 -30.23
CA PRO A 430 26.11 23.31 -30.42
C PRO A 430 24.59 23.29 -30.68
N PRO A 431 24.04 22.22 -31.30
CA PRO A 431 22.62 22.11 -31.56
C PRO A 431 21.84 22.22 -30.25
N ILE A 432 20.86 23.12 -30.21
CA ILE A 432 19.94 23.24 -29.08
C ILE A 432 18.86 22.18 -29.32
N LYS A 433 18.74 21.23 -28.39
CA LYS A 433 17.63 20.29 -28.37
C LYS A 433 16.43 21.04 -27.76
N MET A 434 15.34 21.21 -28.50
CA MET A 434 14.10 21.73 -27.93
C MET A 434 13.14 20.56 -27.71
N TYR A 435 12.70 20.41 -26.47
CA TYR A 435 11.71 19.42 -26.06
C TYR A 435 10.42 20.18 -25.76
N ASP A 436 9.47 20.15 -26.69
CA ASP A 436 8.16 20.75 -26.48
C ASP A 436 7.21 19.70 -25.91
N VAL A 437 6.42 20.12 -24.91
CA VAL A 437 5.52 19.25 -24.17
C VAL A 437 4.09 19.59 -24.57
N PHE A 438 3.32 18.59 -24.99
CA PHE A 438 1.94 18.78 -25.43
C PHE A 438 0.97 17.98 -24.56
N PRO A 439 -0.09 18.61 -24.01
CA PRO A 439 -1.17 17.89 -23.36
C PRO A 439 -1.77 16.81 -24.27
N GLU A 440 -1.92 15.61 -23.75
CA GLU A 440 -2.57 14.47 -24.39
C GLU A 440 -3.79 14.04 -23.56
N GLY A 441 -4.77 13.40 -24.20
CA GLY A 441 -5.96 12.87 -23.52
C GLY A 441 -6.76 13.91 -22.75
N GLN A 442 -7.54 13.46 -21.77
CA GLN A 442 -8.26 14.31 -20.83
C GLN A 442 -7.49 14.45 -19.51
N THR A 443 -7.68 15.58 -18.84
CA THR A 443 -7.21 15.78 -17.46
C THR A 443 -7.96 14.81 -16.54
N GLN A 444 -7.23 14.02 -15.76
CA GLN A 444 -7.79 13.18 -14.70
C GLN A 444 -8.00 14.06 -13.46
N ARG A 445 -9.24 14.54 -13.33
CA ARG A 445 -9.63 15.48 -12.28
C ARG A 445 -9.55 14.80 -10.91
N GLU A 446 -9.11 15.57 -9.91
CA GLU A 446 -9.09 15.17 -8.50
C GLU A 446 -8.17 13.95 -8.23
N GLN A 447 -7.24 13.69 -9.16
CA GLN A 447 -6.22 12.65 -9.04
C GLN A 447 -4.81 13.27 -9.05
N PRO A 448 -4.05 13.16 -7.96
CA PRO A 448 -2.60 13.40 -7.98
C PRO A 448 -1.90 12.47 -8.98
N ALA A 449 -0.78 12.91 -9.56
CA ALA A 449 -0.14 12.20 -10.66
C ALA A 449 0.41 10.83 -10.30
N VAL A 450 0.75 10.54 -9.04
CA VAL A 450 1.15 9.19 -8.63
C VAL A 450 0.10 8.14 -9.02
N ARG A 451 -1.18 8.54 -9.04
CA ARG A 451 -2.29 7.66 -9.41
C ARG A 451 -2.32 7.26 -10.89
N ALA A 452 -1.61 8.02 -11.72
CA ALA A 452 -1.42 7.67 -13.12
C ALA A 452 -0.69 6.33 -13.29
N TRP A 453 0.08 5.89 -12.30
CA TRP A 453 0.77 4.62 -12.36
C TRP A 453 -0.22 3.45 -12.34
N GLN A 454 -1.16 3.41 -11.39
CA GLN A 454 -2.19 2.37 -11.37
C GLN A 454 -3.17 2.50 -12.54
N ASP A 455 -3.51 3.73 -12.95
CA ASP A 455 -4.36 3.96 -14.12
C ASP A 455 -3.73 3.40 -15.43
N THR A 456 -2.39 3.37 -15.50
CA THR A 456 -1.64 2.80 -16.63
C THR A 456 -1.42 1.29 -16.46
N ASP A 457 -1.21 0.84 -15.23
CA ASP A 457 -0.86 -0.53 -14.88
C ASP A 457 -1.61 -1.03 -13.65
N LEU A 458 -2.60 -1.90 -13.87
CA LEU A 458 -3.48 -2.39 -12.81
C LEU A 458 -2.80 -3.35 -11.81
N ASP A 459 -1.56 -3.79 -12.07
CA ASP A 459 -0.79 -4.60 -11.12
C ASP A 459 -0.17 -3.75 -10.00
N VAL A 460 -0.27 -2.41 -10.10
CA VAL A 460 0.17 -1.47 -9.06
C VAL A 460 -0.84 -1.47 -7.91
N VAL A 461 -0.33 -1.58 -6.68
CA VAL A 461 -1.12 -1.44 -5.46
C VAL A 461 -0.97 -0.02 -4.94
N GLU A 462 -2.10 0.67 -4.76
CA GLU A 462 -2.17 2.00 -4.16
C GLU A 462 -2.69 1.95 -2.74
N THR A 463 -2.18 2.84 -1.88
CA THR A 463 -2.64 2.99 -0.50
C THR A 463 -2.54 4.45 -0.08
N ASP A 464 -3.67 4.98 0.39
CA ASP A 464 -3.76 6.29 1.01
C ASP A 464 -3.30 6.20 2.47
N VAL A 465 -2.26 6.94 2.83
CA VAL A 465 -1.67 6.94 4.17
C VAL A 465 -1.97 8.29 4.83
N ARG A 466 -3.01 8.30 5.67
CA ARG A 466 -3.50 9.51 6.33
C ARG A 466 -2.78 9.74 7.66
N VAL A 467 -2.19 10.92 7.81
CA VAL A 467 -1.66 11.38 9.09
C VAL A 467 -2.81 11.89 9.95
N PRO A 468 -3.02 11.37 11.17
CA PRO A 468 -4.12 11.82 12.02
C PRO A 468 -4.11 13.32 12.28
N SER A 469 -5.24 13.99 12.01
CA SER A 469 -5.42 15.44 12.16
C SER A 469 -4.42 16.29 11.35
N GLU A 470 -3.96 15.76 10.23
CA GLU A 470 -2.95 16.38 9.37
C GLU A 470 -3.23 15.99 7.91
N GLY A 471 -2.23 15.69 7.08
CA GLY A 471 -2.38 15.51 5.65
C GLY A 471 -2.31 14.06 5.16
N LEU A 472 -2.30 13.93 3.84
CA LEU A 472 -2.35 12.68 3.09
C LEU A 472 -1.00 12.41 2.38
N PHE A 473 -0.51 11.19 2.52
CA PHE A 473 0.44 10.60 1.59
C PHE A 473 -0.27 9.56 0.71
N ILE A 474 0.24 9.32 -0.49
CA ILE A 474 -0.25 8.29 -1.40
C ILE A 474 0.94 7.44 -1.77
N LEU A 475 0.86 6.15 -1.43
CA LEU A 475 1.87 5.15 -1.75
C LEU A 475 1.38 4.30 -2.93
N ALA A 476 2.17 4.22 -3.98
CA ALA A 476 1.98 3.27 -5.07
C ALA A 476 3.16 2.30 -5.12
N ALA A 477 2.89 1.01 -5.28
CA ALA A 477 3.92 -0.03 -5.29
C ALA A 477 3.65 -1.10 -6.36
N LYS A 478 4.74 -1.63 -6.93
CA LYS A 478 4.69 -2.77 -7.85
C LYS A 478 5.86 -3.72 -7.61
N ALA A 479 5.60 -5.01 -7.73
CA ALA A 479 6.62 -6.05 -7.77
C ALA A 479 6.69 -6.70 -9.16
N LYS A 480 7.88 -6.73 -9.77
CA LYS A 480 8.13 -7.32 -11.08
C LYS A 480 9.06 -8.53 -10.96
N ASP A 481 8.64 -9.67 -11.50
CA ASP A 481 9.51 -10.84 -11.63
C ASP A 481 10.62 -10.57 -12.67
N LEU A 482 11.88 -10.64 -12.26
CA LEU A 482 13.05 -10.50 -13.13
C LEU A 482 13.55 -11.86 -13.67
N GLY A 483 12.92 -12.96 -13.25
CA GLY A 483 13.33 -14.33 -13.49
C GLY A 483 14.28 -14.86 -12.44
N THR A 484 14.52 -16.17 -12.45
CA THR A 484 15.42 -16.88 -11.51
C THR A 484 15.08 -16.72 -10.02
N GLY A 485 13.84 -16.34 -9.70
CA GLY A 485 13.38 -16.11 -8.32
C GLY A 485 13.83 -14.78 -7.72
N THR A 486 14.19 -13.79 -8.55
CA THR A 486 14.50 -12.43 -8.12
C THR A 486 13.39 -11.49 -8.58
N TYR A 487 12.96 -10.61 -7.69
CA TYR A 487 11.86 -9.68 -7.91
C TYR A 487 12.34 -8.25 -7.67
N ARG A 488 11.93 -7.33 -8.55
CA ARG A 488 12.11 -5.88 -8.36
C ARG A 488 10.90 -5.30 -7.65
N TYR A 489 11.14 -4.65 -6.52
CA TYR A 489 10.14 -3.86 -5.82
C TYR A 489 10.38 -2.40 -6.13
N SER A 490 9.35 -1.73 -6.65
CA SER A 490 9.35 -0.29 -6.95
C SER A 490 8.25 0.39 -6.16
N TYR A 491 8.58 1.51 -5.52
CA TYR A 491 7.66 2.31 -4.71
C TYR A 491 7.70 3.76 -5.16
N ALA A 492 6.56 4.43 -5.14
CA ALA A 492 6.41 5.86 -5.33
C ALA A 492 5.56 6.41 -4.18
N LEU A 493 6.18 7.20 -3.29
CA LEU A 493 5.51 7.82 -2.16
C LEU A 493 5.35 9.31 -2.43
N GLN A 494 4.12 9.75 -2.67
CA GLN A 494 3.79 11.16 -2.83
C GLN A 494 3.27 11.72 -1.51
N ASN A 495 3.83 12.84 -1.06
CA ASN A 495 3.20 13.65 -0.03
C ASN A 495 2.28 14.65 -0.72
N LEU A 496 0.97 14.55 -0.51
CA LEU A 496 0.03 15.50 -1.09
C LEU A 496 0.08 16.83 -0.33
N ASN A 497 -0.33 16.84 0.94
CA ASN A 497 -0.50 18.07 1.74
C ASN A 497 0.03 17.97 3.18
N SER A 498 0.67 16.88 3.60
CA SER A 498 1.27 16.76 4.94
C SER A 498 2.42 17.74 5.13
N ASP A 499 2.23 18.73 6.00
CA ASP A 499 3.27 19.60 6.54
C ASP A 499 4.24 18.81 7.44
N ARG A 500 3.78 17.74 8.11
CA ARG A 500 4.66 16.87 8.91
C ARG A 500 5.76 16.21 8.09
N SER A 501 5.54 16.01 6.78
CA SER A 501 6.52 15.45 5.84
C SER A 501 6.97 14.02 6.24
N ALA A 502 7.59 13.28 5.32
CA ALA A 502 8.21 11.99 5.66
C ALA A 502 9.73 12.11 5.73
N GLY A 503 10.34 11.48 6.74
CA GLY A 503 11.78 11.45 6.97
C GLY A 503 12.40 10.07 6.76
N SER A 504 11.58 9.01 6.72
CA SER A 504 12.02 7.66 6.38
C SER A 504 10.93 6.83 5.70
N PHE A 505 11.34 5.80 4.98
CA PHE A 505 10.49 4.76 4.40
C PHE A 505 11.15 3.40 4.62
N SER A 506 10.42 2.44 5.20
CA SER A 506 10.94 1.12 5.58
C SER A 506 10.05 -0.01 5.08
N VAL A 507 10.67 -1.01 4.48
CA VAL A 507 10.01 -2.23 3.97
C VAL A 507 10.58 -3.44 4.70
N PRO A 508 9.76 -4.27 5.36
CA PRO A 508 10.23 -5.44 6.09
C PRO A 508 10.75 -6.53 5.14
N LEU A 509 11.68 -7.33 5.65
CA LEU A 509 12.37 -8.41 4.94
C LEU A 509 12.35 -9.68 5.80
N PRO A 510 12.04 -10.86 5.23
CA PRO A 510 12.15 -12.11 5.96
C PRO A 510 13.62 -12.51 6.21
N GLU A 511 13.83 -13.43 7.14
CA GLU A 511 15.14 -14.04 7.34
C GLU A 511 15.64 -14.72 6.05
N GLY A 512 16.91 -14.52 5.70
CA GLY A 512 17.52 -15.06 4.49
C GLY A 512 17.23 -14.28 3.20
N ALA A 513 16.52 -13.14 3.28
CA ALA A 513 16.37 -12.22 2.15
C ALA A 513 17.73 -11.64 1.73
N VAL A 514 18.04 -11.73 0.44
CA VAL A 514 19.20 -11.14 -0.20
C VAL A 514 18.72 -9.95 -1.02
N VAL A 515 19.09 -8.74 -0.58
CA VAL A 515 18.73 -7.49 -1.24
C VAL A 515 19.90 -6.96 -2.07
N SER A 516 19.58 -6.43 -3.25
CA SER A 516 20.54 -5.83 -4.17
C SER A 516 19.91 -4.69 -4.99
N ASN A 517 20.71 -3.98 -5.78
CA ASN A 517 20.25 -2.91 -6.68
C ASN A 517 19.33 -1.89 -5.99
N ILE A 518 19.72 -1.49 -4.78
CA ILE A 518 19.04 -0.48 -3.98
C ILE A 518 19.20 0.87 -4.67
N GLY A 519 18.08 1.57 -4.90
CA GLY A 519 18.09 2.90 -5.47
C GLY A 519 17.01 3.80 -4.88
N PHE A 520 17.20 5.09 -5.15
CA PHE A 520 16.41 6.20 -4.65
C PHE A 520 16.38 7.28 -5.73
N HIS A 521 15.27 8.00 -5.84
CA HIS A 521 15.16 9.19 -6.68
C HIS A 521 14.18 10.19 -6.03
N ASP A 522 14.61 11.44 -5.92
CA ASP A 522 13.84 12.60 -5.50
C ASP A 522 13.84 13.69 -6.58
N VAL A 523 13.21 14.83 -6.28
CA VAL A 523 13.16 15.97 -7.18
C VAL A 523 14.10 17.07 -6.71
N ASP A 524 14.80 17.70 -7.64
CA ASP A 524 15.75 18.77 -7.32
C ASP A 524 15.07 20.06 -6.84
N TYR A 525 15.42 20.47 -5.61
CA TYR A 525 15.11 21.80 -5.11
C TYR A 525 15.96 22.86 -5.78
N HIS A 526 15.32 23.84 -6.43
CA HIS A 526 16.02 24.81 -7.27
C HIS A 526 15.69 26.27 -6.95
N SER A 527 16.37 27.19 -7.65
CA SER A 527 16.12 28.64 -7.60
C SER A 527 16.27 29.27 -6.21
N GLY A 528 17.00 28.60 -5.31
CA GLY A 528 17.24 29.04 -3.94
C GLY A 528 16.14 28.63 -2.96
N GLU A 529 15.45 27.51 -3.18
CA GLU A 529 14.80 26.76 -2.09
C GLU A 529 15.77 26.48 -0.94
N ILE A 530 15.23 26.28 0.26
CA ILE A 530 16.06 26.15 1.48
C ILE A 530 16.39 24.70 1.86
N TYR A 531 15.71 23.75 1.24
CA TYR A 531 15.85 22.33 1.55
C TYR A 531 17.11 21.76 0.91
N ASP A 532 17.73 20.83 1.64
CA ASP A 532 18.82 20.00 1.17
C ASP A 532 18.33 19.05 0.07
N SER A 533 19.22 18.66 -0.83
CA SER A 533 18.99 17.73 -1.94
C SER A 533 19.86 16.48 -1.79
N THR A 534 20.25 16.13 -0.56
CA THR A 534 21.05 14.92 -0.28
C THR A 534 20.15 13.70 -0.32
N ASP A 535 20.44 12.78 -1.25
CA ASP A 535 19.74 11.51 -1.45
C ASP A 535 19.69 10.64 -0.18
N TRP A 536 18.62 9.86 -0.04
CA TRP A 536 18.47 8.95 1.10
C TRP A 536 19.26 7.67 0.84
N PRO A 537 20.22 7.29 1.69
CA PRO A 537 20.86 5.99 1.57
C PRO A 537 19.87 4.89 1.96
N GLY A 538 19.78 3.85 1.14
CA GLY A 538 19.05 2.63 1.51
C GLY A 538 19.95 1.69 2.32
N VAL A 539 19.52 1.36 3.53
CA VAL A 539 20.26 0.53 4.49
C VAL A 539 19.44 -0.71 4.82
N VAL A 540 20.07 -1.88 4.74
CA VAL A 540 19.47 -3.15 5.17
C VAL A 540 19.97 -3.48 6.57
N ALA A 541 19.07 -3.44 7.55
CA ALA A 541 19.35 -3.72 8.95
C ALA A 541 18.06 -4.13 9.66
N ASP A 542 18.16 -4.83 10.78
CA ASP A 542 17.03 -5.11 11.70
C ASP A 542 15.79 -5.71 11.01
N GLY A 543 16.01 -6.60 10.02
CA GLY A 543 14.91 -7.25 9.30
C GLY A 543 14.15 -6.35 8.33
N ALA A 544 14.72 -5.22 7.91
CA ALA A 544 14.09 -4.31 6.95
C ALA A 544 15.11 -3.66 6.00
N ILE A 545 14.62 -3.09 4.89
CA ILE A 545 15.33 -2.10 4.10
C ILE A 545 14.71 -0.73 4.36
N THR A 546 15.54 0.22 4.78
CA THR A 546 15.11 1.57 5.16
C THR A 546 15.89 2.63 4.41
N TRP A 547 15.19 3.61 3.85
CA TRP A 547 15.75 4.87 3.39
C TRP A 547 15.37 5.96 4.38
N ALA A 548 16.33 6.80 4.77
CA ALA A 548 16.07 7.89 5.70
C ALA A 548 16.95 9.11 5.43
N THR A 549 16.43 10.29 5.75
CA THR A 549 17.20 11.53 5.78
C THR A 549 17.76 11.82 7.18
N GLU A 550 18.48 12.93 7.35
CA GLU A 550 18.93 13.38 8.68
C GLU A 550 17.74 13.73 9.57
N ASN A 551 17.85 13.53 10.88
CA ASN A 551 16.76 13.87 11.82
C ASN A 551 16.44 15.37 11.85
N TYR A 552 15.16 15.70 12.04
CA TYR A 552 14.67 17.09 12.11
C TYR A 552 15.41 17.96 13.13
N ASP A 553 15.72 17.44 14.31
CA ASP A 553 16.42 18.18 15.37
C ASP A 553 17.88 18.52 15.01
N THR A 554 18.46 17.78 14.06
CA THR A 554 19.81 18.04 13.54
C THR A 554 19.75 19.01 12.36
N ASN A 555 18.86 18.75 11.41
CA ASN A 555 18.70 19.56 10.21
C ASN A 555 17.22 19.68 9.82
N PRO A 556 16.52 20.75 10.23
CA PRO A 556 15.12 20.97 9.85
C PRO A 556 14.89 21.13 8.34
N ASN A 557 15.97 21.45 7.61
CA ASN A 557 15.98 21.61 6.16
C ASN A 557 16.53 20.37 5.44
N ALA A 558 16.69 19.24 6.14
CA ALA A 558 17.05 17.98 5.50
C ALA A 558 16.05 17.64 4.37
N ASN A 559 16.47 16.73 3.50
CA ASN A 559 15.75 16.31 2.31
C ASN A 559 14.53 15.45 2.64
N ALA A 560 13.65 15.91 3.54
CA ALA A 560 12.40 15.24 3.86
C ALA A 560 11.41 15.33 2.68
N LEU A 561 10.57 14.31 2.50
CA LEU A 561 9.52 14.29 1.50
C LEU A 561 8.46 15.38 1.79
N ARG A 562 8.58 16.53 1.14
CA ARG A 562 7.72 17.71 1.33
C ARG A 562 6.42 17.62 0.53
N PHE A 563 5.44 18.44 0.90
CA PHE A 563 4.15 18.48 0.21
C PHE A 563 4.30 18.69 -1.30
N SER A 564 3.38 18.11 -2.06
CA SER A 564 3.37 18.08 -3.52
C SER A 564 4.66 17.55 -4.16
N THR A 565 5.46 16.75 -3.45
CA THR A 565 6.63 16.05 -4.01
C THR A 565 6.48 14.53 -3.87
N LEU A 566 7.24 13.78 -4.66
CA LEU A 566 7.20 12.31 -4.73
C LEU A 566 8.61 11.76 -4.74
N TYR A 567 8.89 10.81 -3.84
CA TYR A 567 10.15 10.05 -3.82
C TYR A 567 9.91 8.63 -4.31
N ASN A 568 10.84 8.14 -5.12
CA ASN A 568 10.84 6.80 -5.66
C ASN A 568 11.91 5.95 -4.95
N PHE A 569 11.55 4.74 -4.56
CA PHE A 569 12.43 3.77 -3.92
C PHE A 569 12.38 2.47 -4.70
N TYR A 570 13.51 1.80 -4.88
CA TYR A 570 13.50 0.47 -5.48
C TYR A 570 14.64 -0.42 -4.98
N PHE A 571 14.41 -1.73 -5.02
CA PHE A 571 15.41 -2.74 -4.75
C PHE A 571 15.02 -4.07 -5.40
N ASP A 572 16.00 -4.95 -5.58
CA ASP A 572 15.80 -6.32 -6.05
C ASP A 572 16.01 -7.29 -4.87
N ALA A 573 15.10 -8.25 -4.68
CA ALA A 573 15.20 -9.28 -3.64
C ALA A 573 14.89 -10.69 -4.16
N ASN A 574 15.47 -11.70 -3.52
CA ASN A 574 15.27 -13.12 -3.85
C ASN A 574 14.03 -13.77 -3.19
N VAL A 575 13.04 -12.95 -2.83
CA VAL A 575 11.82 -13.36 -2.11
C VAL A 575 10.63 -12.98 -2.98
N GLU A 576 9.63 -13.85 -3.07
CA GLU A 576 8.40 -13.57 -3.82
C GLU A 576 7.57 -12.44 -3.17
N PRO A 577 6.81 -11.66 -3.95
CA PRO A 577 5.97 -10.59 -3.40
C PRO A 577 4.74 -11.12 -2.68
N ALA A 578 4.36 -10.46 -1.60
CA ALA A 578 3.07 -10.57 -0.93
C ALA A 578 2.63 -9.19 -0.43
N LEU A 579 1.38 -9.07 0.01
CA LEU A 579 0.94 -7.91 0.79
C LEU A 579 1.69 -7.89 2.13
N THR A 580 2.16 -6.73 2.54
CA THR A 580 2.89 -6.51 3.79
C THR A 580 2.64 -5.10 4.33
N GLY A 581 2.99 -4.86 5.59
CA GLY A 581 2.99 -3.53 6.18
C GLY A 581 4.34 -2.85 5.95
N VAL A 582 4.34 -1.65 5.36
CA VAL A 582 5.51 -0.76 5.26
C VAL A 582 5.36 0.40 6.23
N ILE A 583 6.47 0.99 6.66
CA ILE A 583 6.47 2.08 7.62
C ILE A 583 6.93 3.38 6.94
N VAL A 584 6.15 4.45 7.13
CA VAL A 584 6.49 5.82 6.78
C VAL A 584 6.81 6.58 8.06
N GLY A 585 8.08 6.90 8.30
CA GLY A 585 8.48 7.71 9.45
C GLY A 585 8.27 9.20 9.17
N LEU A 586 7.59 9.91 10.08
CA LEU A 586 7.27 11.32 9.91
C LEU A 586 8.47 12.18 10.30
N PHE A 587 8.72 13.22 9.52
CA PHE A 587 9.93 14.04 9.67
C PHE A 587 9.79 15.06 10.80
N LYS A 588 8.72 15.85 10.80
CA LYS A 588 8.48 16.83 11.88
C LYS A 588 8.01 16.10 13.14
N PRO A 589 8.51 16.49 14.33
CA PRO A 589 8.08 15.91 15.60
C PRO A 589 6.56 15.98 15.82
N GLY A 590 6.01 14.96 16.48
CA GLY A 590 4.58 14.86 16.79
C GLY A 590 4.13 13.39 16.90
N TYR A 591 2.95 13.16 17.46
CA TYR A 591 2.35 11.83 17.54
C TYR A 591 1.30 11.64 16.42
N PRO A 592 1.29 10.50 15.70
CA PRO A 592 2.26 9.39 15.80
C PRO A 592 3.62 9.76 15.17
N GLU A 593 4.70 9.09 15.54
CA GLU A 593 6.03 9.35 14.94
C GLU A 593 6.21 8.65 13.59
N GLU A 594 5.45 7.59 13.36
CA GLU A 594 5.46 6.78 12.14
C GLU A 594 4.06 6.28 11.81
N LEU A 595 3.86 5.86 10.56
CA LEU A 595 2.60 5.35 10.05
C LEU A 595 2.84 4.02 9.35
N ALA A 596 2.04 3.01 9.69
CA ALA A 596 1.96 1.77 8.93
C ALA A 596 1.05 1.95 7.71
N ALA A 597 1.46 1.38 6.58
CA ALA A 597 0.69 1.35 5.34
C ALA A 597 0.72 -0.03 4.73
N ALA A 598 -0.41 -0.52 4.22
CA ALA A 598 -0.42 -1.72 3.40
C ALA A 598 0.32 -1.47 2.08
N SER A 599 1.13 -2.42 1.63
CA SER A 599 1.80 -2.34 0.34
C SER A 599 2.23 -3.72 -0.15
N LEU A 600 2.82 -3.78 -1.33
CA LEU A 600 3.54 -4.96 -1.78
C LEU A 600 4.95 -4.95 -1.19
N GLY A 601 5.43 -6.10 -0.74
CA GLY A 601 6.82 -6.27 -0.30
C GLY A 601 7.24 -7.74 -0.31
N PRO A 602 8.50 -8.03 0.07
CA PRO A 602 8.97 -9.39 0.26
C PRO A 602 8.07 -10.17 1.20
N LYS A 603 7.61 -11.35 0.77
CA LYS A 603 6.76 -12.22 1.58
C LYS A 603 7.45 -12.55 2.90
N LEU A 604 6.86 -12.09 4.00
CA LEU A 604 7.36 -12.38 5.34
C LEU A 604 7.03 -13.83 5.71
N ALA A 605 7.92 -14.45 6.48
CA ALA A 605 7.61 -15.74 7.09
C ALA A 605 6.50 -15.52 8.13
N LEU A 606 5.42 -16.30 8.04
CA LEU A 606 4.38 -16.31 9.06
C LEU A 606 5.02 -16.85 10.36
N ILE A 607 5.15 -15.99 11.37
CA ILE A 607 5.38 -16.45 12.74
C ILE A 607 4.03 -17.00 13.21
N ASP A 608 3.97 -18.29 13.50
CA ASP A 608 2.77 -19.04 13.92
C ASP A 608 3.19 -19.96 15.09
N CYS A 609 3.23 -19.37 16.29
CA CYS A 609 3.74 -19.98 17.52
C CYS A 609 2.84 -21.11 18.03
N ASN A 610 1.51 -20.91 17.96
CA ASN A 610 0.50 -21.86 18.42
C ASN A 610 0.16 -22.94 17.35
N ARG A 611 0.75 -22.81 16.14
CA ARG A 611 0.66 -23.74 15.00
C ARG A 611 -0.77 -23.97 14.52
N ASN A 612 -1.62 -22.95 14.63
CA ASN A 612 -3.00 -23.04 14.21
C ASN A 612 -3.19 -22.62 12.74
N THR A 613 -2.10 -22.34 12.02
CA THR A 613 -2.04 -21.88 10.61
C THR A 613 -2.46 -20.43 10.37
N VAL A 614 -2.65 -19.67 11.45
CA VAL A 614 -2.83 -18.22 11.48
C VAL A 614 -1.52 -17.63 12.01
N ALA A 615 -1.01 -16.56 11.39
CA ALA A 615 0.19 -15.91 11.94
C ALA A 615 -0.15 -15.20 13.25
N ASP A 616 0.79 -15.12 14.19
CA ASP A 616 0.66 -14.50 15.52
C ASP A 616 -0.01 -13.12 15.45
N GLN A 617 0.48 -12.24 14.56
CA GLN A 617 -0.10 -10.92 14.35
C GLN A 617 -1.58 -10.96 13.92
N CYS A 618 -1.97 -12.01 13.19
CA CYS A 618 -3.34 -12.28 12.75
C CYS A 618 -4.15 -13.03 13.81
N ASP A 619 -3.49 -13.75 14.71
CA ASP A 619 -4.14 -14.43 15.82
C ASP A 619 -4.54 -13.43 16.90
N VAL A 620 -3.70 -12.44 17.16
CA VAL A 620 -3.98 -11.32 18.07
C VAL A 620 -5.07 -10.40 17.52
N SER A 621 -4.96 -10.02 16.24
CA SER A 621 -5.88 -9.05 15.65
C SER A 621 -6.16 -9.32 14.17
N CYS A 622 -7.44 -9.33 13.83
CA CYS A 622 -7.88 -9.28 12.44
C CYS A 622 -7.58 -7.94 11.75
N GLU A 623 -7.23 -6.89 12.50
CA GLU A 623 -6.91 -5.57 11.95
C GLU A 623 -5.43 -5.46 11.54
N ALA A 624 -4.59 -6.43 11.90
CA ALA A 624 -3.20 -6.46 11.47
C ALA A 624 -3.10 -6.64 9.93
N ALA A 625 -2.12 -5.98 9.33
CA ALA A 625 -1.98 -5.92 7.87
C ALA A 625 -1.70 -7.31 7.28
N GLY A 626 -2.56 -7.77 6.36
CA GLY A 626 -2.41 -9.03 5.65
C GLY A 626 -3.07 -10.24 6.33
N CYS A 627 -3.95 -10.03 7.30
CA CYS A 627 -4.67 -11.08 8.02
C CYS A 627 -6.02 -11.40 7.37
N GLU A 628 -6.27 -12.69 7.11
CA GLU A 628 -7.53 -13.23 6.57
C GLU A 628 -8.22 -14.10 7.64
N TRP A 629 -9.55 -14.24 7.62
CA TRP A 629 -10.26 -15.05 8.61
C TRP A 629 -10.01 -16.55 8.36
N PRO A 630 -9.74 -17.37 9.40
CA PRO A 630 -9.85 -17.09 10.83
C PRO A 630 -8.68 -16.28 11.41
N CYS A 631 -9.00 -15.28 12.24
CA CYS A 631 -8.07 -14.35 12.89
C CYS A 631 -8.67 -13.85 14.23
N GLY A 632 -7.88 -13.20 15.09
CA GLY A 632 -8.34 -12.56 16.32
C GLY A 632 -8.83 -13.54 17.41
N ASN A 633 -8.28 -14.76 17.43
CA ASN A 633 -8.66 -15.79 18.40
C ASN A 633 -7.80 -15.74 19.68
N SER A 634 -6.61 -15.14 19.59
CA SER A 634 -5.67 -15.07 20.70
C SER A 634 -5.72 -13.69 21.36
N VAL A 635 -5.45 -13.67 22.67
CA VAL A 635 -5.38 -12.44 23.46
C VAL A 635 -3.96 -11.90 23.41
N ASP A 636 -3.81 -10.58 23.38
CA ASP A 636 -2.54 -9.86 23.55
C ASP A 636 -2.79 -8.71 24.53
N CYS A 637 -2.55 -8.99 25.79
CA CYS A 637 -2.86 -8.07 26.89
C CYS A 637 -1.81 -6.96 27.09
N ASN A 638 -0.57 -7.16 26.65
CA ASN A 638 0.51 -6.16 26.69
C ASN A 638 0.68 -5.41 25.35
N SER A 639 -0.09 -5.81 24.31
CA SER A 639 -0.10 -5.24 22.97
C SER A 639 1.25 -5.29 22.27
N ASN A 640 2.04 -6.34 22.51
CA ASN A 640 3.37 -6.49 21.94
C ASN A 640 3.37 -7.21 20.57
N GLY A 641 2.21 -7.66 20.09
CA GLY A 641 2.01 -8.35 18.81
C GLY A 641 2.22 -9.86 18.86
N VAL A 642 2.46 -10.43 20.04
CA VAL A 642 2.58 -11.87 20.29
C VAL A 642 1.36 -12.32 21.12
N PRO A 643 0.68 -13.40 20.73
CA PRO A 643 -0.36 -14.02 21.57
C PRO A 643 0.12 -14.35 22.99
N ASP A 644 -0.68 -14.07 24.01
CA ASP A 644 -0.40 -14.39 25.43
C ASP A 644 0.01 -15.87 25.61
N GLU A 645 -0.68 -16.77 24.89
CA GLU A 645 -0.44 -18.23 24.91
C GLU A 645 0.91 -18.66 24.31
N CYS A 646 1.61 -17.71 23.69
CA CYS A 646 2.94 -17.88 23.13
C CYS A 646 4.02 -17.11 23.89
N GLU A 647 3.62 -16.44 24.97
CA GLU A 647 4.51 -15.81 25.92
C GLU A 647 4.78 -16.74 27.11
N ARG A 648 5.58 -16.26 28.06
CA ARG A 648 5.88 -17.01 29.28
C ARG A 648 4.64 -16.97 30.19
N ASP A 649 4.10 -18.13 30.52
CA ASP A 649 3.00 -18.32 31.46
C ASP A 649 3.42 -19.40 32.47
N CYS A 650 3.77 -18.97 33.67
CA CYS A 650 4.28 -19.85 34.70
C CYS A 650 3.19 -20.64 35.43
N ASN A 651 1.92 -20.20 35.32
CA ASN A 651 0.79 -20.79 36.03
C ASN A 651 -0.20 -21.53 35.11
N ASP A 652 0.10 -21.60 33.81
CA ASP A 652 -0.63 -22.27 32.72
C ASP A 652 -2.11 -21.83 32.64
N ASN A 653 -2.42 -20.57 32.96
CA ASN A 653 -3.79 -20.05 32.92
C ASN A 653 -4.19 -19.48 31.54
N GLY A 654 -3.25 -19.37 30.61
CA GLY A 654 -3.43 -18.82 29.26
C GLY A 654 -3.30 -17.30 29.15
N ILE A 655 -2.75 -16.65 30.18
CA ILE A 655 -2.41 -15.22 30.23
C ILE A 655 -0.91 -15.13 30.49
N ALA A 656 -0.21 -14.26 29.76
CA ALA A 656 1.22 -14.06 29.97
C ALA A 656 1.53 -13.54 31.39
N ASP A 657 2.68 -13.95 31.93
CA ASP A 657 3.21 -13.54 33.24
C ASP A 657 3.14 -12.01 33.43
N GLU A 658 3.57 -11.25 32.42
CA GLU A 658 3.57 -9.78 32.42
C GLU A 658 2.15 -9.21 32.58
N CYS A 659 1.16 -9.88 32.01
CA CYS A 659 -0.23 -9.44 32.04
C CYS A 659 -0.99 -9.84 33.29
N ASP A 660 -0.64 -10.99 33.87
CA ASP A 660 -1.05 -11.32 35.23
C ASP A 660 -0.60 -10.20 36.17
N ILE A 661 0.65 -9.73 36.03
CA ILE A 661 1.22 -8.64 36.85
C ILE A 661 0.48 -7.30 36.65
N ILE A 662 0.20 -6.90 35.40
CA ILE A 662 -0.48 -5.63 35.07
C ILE A 662 -1.86 -5.53 35.75
N ASN A 663 -2.60 -6.64 35.81
CA ASN A 663 -3.96 -6.67 36.38
C ASN A 663 -4.00 -7.27 37.79
N CYS A 664 -2.89 -7.18 38.53
CA CYS A 664 -2.79 -7.86 39.81
C CYS A 664 -3.68 -7.28 40.91
N ASN A 665 -4.34 -8.18 41.65
CA ASN A 665 -5.15 -7.85 42.83
C ASN A 665 -4.38 -8.02 44.17
N GLY A 666 -3.04 -8.16 44.09
CA GLY A 666 -2.15 -8.44 45.21
C GLY A 666 -2.08 -9.91 45.62
N ALA A 667 -2.52 -10.84 44.76
CA ALA A 667 -2.32 -12.28 44.97
C ALA A 667 -0.96 -12.73 44.44
N LEU A 668 -0.43 -13.83 44.98
CA LEU A 668 0.93 -14.29 44.65
C LEU A 668 1.10 -14.63 43.17
N TRP A 669 0.12 -15.25 42.53
CA TRP A 669 0.18 -15.59 41.11
C TRP A 669 0.22 -14.37 40.16
N CYS A 670 0.17 -13.14 40.67
CA CYS A 670 0.27 -11.92 39.89
C CYS A 670 1.13 -10.81 40.53
N ALA A 671 1.47 -10.92 41.81
CA ALA A 671 2.28 -9.91 42.48
C ALA A 671 3.72 -10.02 41.95
N ASP A 672 4.45 -8.91 41.91
CA ASP A 672 5.86 -8.89 41.51
C ASP A 672 6.57 -7.92 42.45
N CYS A 673 6.98 -8.42 43.61
CA CYS A 673 7.55 -7.59 44.66
C CYS A 673 9.01 -7.19 44.42
N ASN A 674 9.73 -7.90 43.56
CA ASN A 674 11.11 -7.59 43.18
C ASN A 674 11.23 -6.91 41.79
N SER A 675 10.12 -6.77 41.07
CA SER A 675 9.99 -6.13 39.75
C SER A 675 10.81 -6.82 38.66
N ASN A 676 10.91 -8.15 38.70
CA ASN A 676 11.68 -8.94 37.73
C ASN A 676 10.82 -9.52 36.59
N THR A 677 9.54 -9.13 36.49
CA THR A 677 8.56 -9.57 35.48
C THR A 677 8.12 -11.03 35.60
N THR A 678 8.45 -11.72 36.69
CA THR A 678 7.95 -13.04 37.05
C THR A 678 6.99 -12.91 38.22
N PRO A 679 5.77 -13.47 38.18
CA PRO A 679 4.86 -13.42 39.31
C PRO A 679 5.45 -14.12 40.54
N ASP A 680 5.30 -13.54 41.73
CA ASP A 680 5.74 -14.04 43.03
C ASP A 680 5.40 -15.53 43.24
N GLY A 681 4.21 -15.95 42.82
CA GLY A 681 3.73 -17.33 42.95
C GLY A 681 4.51 -18.36 42.11
N CYS A 682 5.35 -17.88 41.20
CA CYS A 682 6.24 -18.65 40.34
C CYS A 682 7.71 -18.48 40.71
N GLU A 683 7.98 -17.72 41.77
CA GLU A 683 9.27 -17.58 42.39
C GLU A 683 9.41 -18.56 43.57
N THR A 684 10.63 -18.70 44.07
CA THR A 684 10.91 -19.62 45.17
C THR A 684 10.43 -19.00 46.49
N ASP A 685 9.52 -19.69 47.19
CA ASP A 685 9.06 -19.39 48.56
C ASP A 685 9.38 -20.61 49.42
N CYS A 686 10.62 -20.67 49.91
CA CYS A 686 11.07 -21.85 50.62
C CYS A 686 10.46 -21.97 52.03
N ASP A 687 10.21 -20.86 52.74
CA ASP A 687 9.66 -20.91 54.09
C ASP A 687 8.12 -21.10 54.10
N GLY A 688 7.50 -21.05 52.92
CA GLY A 688 6.09 -21.31 52.68
C GLY A 688 5.19 -20.27 53.34
N ASN A 689 5.72 -19.06 53.60
CA ASN A 689 4.98 -17.99 54.24
C ASN A 689 4.02 -17.26 53.27
N GLY A 690 4.11 -17.59 51.98
CA GLY A 690 3.35 -16.98 50.90
C GLY A 690 3.96 -15.65 50.44
N ILE A 691 5.28 -15.49 50.50
CA ILE A 691 6.06 -14.36 49.95
C ILE A 691 7.37 -14.94 49.42
N PRO A 692 7.78 -14.64 48.18
CA PRO A 692 9.04 -15.14 47.64
C PRO A 692 10.26 -14.70 48.44
N ASP A 693 11.27 -15.57 48.46
CA ASP A 693 12.52 -15.35 49.21
C ASP A 693 13.26 -14.09 48.72
N ASP A 694 13.16 -13.77 47.42
CA ASP A 694 13.75 -12.56 46.82
C ASP A 694 13.10 -11.26 47.31
N CYS A 695 11.88 -11.35 47.82
CA CYS A 695 11.13 -10.20 48.33
C CYS A 695 11.15 -10.11 49.84
N LEU A 696 11.18 -11.25 50.52
CA LEU A 696 11.40 -11.34 51.93
C LEU A 696 12.41 -12.47 52.20
N PRO A 697 13.68 -12.13 52.44
CA PRO A 697 14.68 -13.13 52.75
C PRO A 697 14.22 -13.99 53.93
N PRO A 698 14.26 -15.32 53.81
CA PRO A 698 13.82 -16.21 54.88
C PRO A 698 14.63 -15.94 56.15
N PRO A 699 14.01 -16.13 57.34
CA PRO A 699 14.68 -15.88 58.61
C PRO A 699 15.98 -16.69 58.72
N ASP A 700 16.98 -16.15 59.42
CA ASP A 700 18.19 -16.86 59.85
C ASP A 700 18.07 -17.04 61.37
N SER A 701 17.47 -18.15 61.78
CA SER A 701 16.99 -18.39 63.14
C SER A 701 18.10 -18.73 64.13
N ASP A 702 19.28 -19.17 63.66
CA ASP A 702 20.44 -19.44 64.52
C ASP A 702 21.62 -18.46 64.32
N ASN A 703 21.45 -17.53 63.37
CA ASN A 703 22.27 -16.35 63.13
C ASN A 703 23.66 -16.67 62.57
N ASP A 704 23.80 -17.76 61.82
CA ASP A 704 25.07 -18.23 61.26
C ASP A 704 25.42 -17.61 59.89
N GLY A 705 24.49 -16.84 59.31
CA GLY A 705 24.65 -16.15 58.03
C GLY A 705 24.05 -16.90 56.84
N VAL A 706 23.44 -18.06 57.07
CA VAL A 706 22.65 -18.82 56.10
C VAL A 706 21.18 -18.71 56.52
N ASN A 707 20.28 -18.44 55.58
CA ASN A 707 18.86 -18.39 55.92
C ASN A 707 18.33 -19.81 56.20
N ASP A 708 17.24 -19.93 56.96
CA ASP A 708 16.63 -21.19 57.41
C ASP A 708 16.26 -22.15 56.27
N CYS A 709 16.21 -21.62 55.05
CA CYS A 709 15.83 -22.28 53.82
C CYS A 709 16.99 -22.96 53.10
N GLU A 710 18.16 -22.34 53.14
CA GLU A 710 19.43 -22.91 52.69
C GLU A 710 20.21 -23.54 53.85
N ASP A 711 19.75 -23.34 55.09
CA ASP A 711 20.35 -23.92 56.28
C ASP A 711 19.78 -25.32 56.54
N LEU A 712 20.66 -26.31 56.52
CA LEU A 712 20.36 -27.69 56.90
C LEU A 712 20.09 -27.85 58.41
N CYS A 713 20.33 -26.79 59.19
CA CYS A 713 20.39 -26.74 60.65
C CYS A 713 19.68 -25.56 61.33
N PRO A 714 18.47 -25.15 60.88
CA PRO A 714 17.89 -23.81 61.08
C PRO A 714 17.57 -23.42 62.54
N TYR A 715 17.89 -24.25 63.52
CA TYR A 715 17.56 -23.99 64.92
C TYR A 715 18.69 -24.35 65.90
N THR A 716 19.95 -24.49 65.47
CA THR A 716 20.99 -25.07 66.33
C THR A 716 22.18 -24.17 66.65
N THR A 717 22.33 -23.86 67.96
CA THR A 717 23.57 -23.27 68.50
C THR A 717 24.24 -24.23 69.52
N PRO A 718 25.55 -24.58 69.41
CA PRO A 718 26.57 -24.15 68.43
C PRO A 718 26.88 -25.18 67.32
N VAL A 719 27.10 -24.70 66.08
CA VAL A 719 27.80 -25.17 64.84
C VAL A 719 28.32 -26.62 64.63
N ALA A 720 28.04 -27.61 65.48
CA ALA A 720 28.67 -28.93 65.39
C ALA A 720 27.75 -30.14 65.67
N SER A 721 26.42 -29.97 65.63
CA SER A 721 25.49 -31.06 65.97
C SER A 721 24.56 -31.54 64.86
N CYS A 722 24.59 -30.94 63.68
CA CYS A 722 23.80 -31.47 62.56
C CYS A 722 24.44 -32.68 61.92
N ALA A 723 23.65 -33.75 61.79
CA ALA A 723 23.97 -34.87 60.93
C ALA A 723 23.38 -34.57 59.53
N CYS A 724 24.21 -34.58 58.49
CA CYS A 724 23.81 -34.28 57.11
C CYS A 724 22.71 -35.22 56.59
N PRO A 725 21.72 -34.70 55.83
CA PRO A 725 20.81 -35.50 55.01
C PRO A 725 21.47 -35.87 53.65
N PRO A 726 20.84 -36.74 52.83
CA PRO A 726 21.48 -37.40 51.69
C PRO A 726 21.17 -36.74 50.32
N PHE A 727 22.16 -36.84 49.39
CA PHE A 727 22.17 -36.63 47.93
C PHE A 727 21.59 -35.31 47.35
N GLY A 728 22.41 -34.57 46.58
CA GLY A 728 21.98 -33.42 45.76
C GLY A 728 22.56 -32.03 46.08
N ASP A 729 23.67 -31.91 46.82
CA ASP A 729 24.14 -30.61 47.37
C ASP A 729 25.55 -30.17 46.91
N CYS A 730 25.76 -28.85 46.81
CA CYS A 730 27.06 -28.18 46.59
C CYS A 730 27.61 -27.57 47.90
N CYS A 731 28.86 -27.85 48.28
CA CYS A 731 29.44 -27.44 49.57
C CYS A 731 30.76 -26.64 49.42
N TRP A 732 30.95 -25.54 50.16
CA TRP A 732 32.19 -24.72 50.06
C TRP A 732 33.28 -25.09 51.08
N PRO A 733 34.58 -25.12 50.71
CA PRO A 733 35.67 -25.64 51.54
C PRO A 733 36.02 -24.80 52.80
N ALA A 734 35.43 -23.60 52.96
CA ALA A 734 35.79 -22.65 54.02
C ALA A 734 34.85 -22.66 55.24
N TYR A 735 34.07 -23.73 55.44
CA TYR A 735 33.16 -23.94 56.58
C TYR A 735 32.02 -22.93 56.69
N SER A 736 31.17 -22.80 55.66
CA SER A 736 30.04 -21.88 55.81
C SER A 736 28.67 -22.32 55.32
N TYR A 737 28.49 -23.21 54.34
CA TYR A 737 27.15 -23.72 53.96
C TYR A 737 27.23 -24.77 52.84
N CYS A 738 26.12 -25.48 52.62
CA CYS A 738 25.87 -26.29 51.43
C CYS A 738 24.51 -25.89 50.84
N ILE A 739 24.39 -25.81 49.51
CA ILE A 739 23.14 -25.47 48.81
C ILE A 739 22.57 -26.73 48.13
N HIS A 740 21.29 -27.02 48.35
CA HIS A 740 20.59 -28.18 47.76
C HIS A 740 20.14 -27.91 46.31
N ASN A 741 20.18 -28.94 45.46
CA ASN A 741 19.87 -28.89 44.02
C ASN A 741 20.68 -27.81 43.26
N TYR A 742 21.87 -27.48 43.75
CA TYR A 742 22.76 -26.54 43.07
C TYR A 742 23.44 -27.24 41.91
N ALA A 743 23.18 -26.77 40.69
CA ALA A 743 23.69 -27.39 39.46
C ALA A 743 25.22 -27.61 39.57
N PRO A 744 25.73 -28.83 39.31
CA PRO A 744 27.14 -29.16 39.55
C PRO A 744 28.12 -28.22 38.84
N LEU A 745 27.77 -27.75 37.65
CA LEU A 745 28.58 -26.80 36.88
C LEU A 745 28.66 -25.42 37.56
N ALA A 746 27.51 -24.89 37.99
CA ALA A 746 27.43 -23.62 38.71
C ALA A 746 28.13 -23.70 40.08
N CYS A 747 28.08 -24.87 40.73
CA CYS A 747 28.76 -25.14 42.00
C CYS A 747 30.27 -24.89 41.88
N VAL A 748 30.89 -25.46 40.84
CA VAL A 748 32.32 -25.36 40.59
C VAL A 748 32.71 -23.93 40.19
N GLU A 749 31.90 -23.27 39.34
CA GLU A 749 32.15 -21.88 38.93
C GLU A 749 32.10 -20.89 40.11
N ALA A 750 31.22 -21.12 41.07
CA ALA A 750 31.11 -20.33 42.29
C ALA A 750 32.10 -20.75 43.40
N GLY A 751 32.97 -21.73 43.15
CA GLY A 751 34.06 -22.16 44.03
C GLY A 751 33.69 -23.21 45.09
N GLY A 752 32.54 -23.88 44.92
CA GLY A 752 32.03 -24.96 45.76
C GLY A 752 32.45 -26.34 45.24
N VAL A 753 32.09 -27.39 45.99
CA VAL A 753 32.39 -28.80 45.68
C VAL A 753 31.07 -29.59 45.66
N PRO A 754 30.64 -30.14 44.52
CA PRO A 754 29.46 -31.00 44.44
C PRO A 754 29.72 -32.33 45.16
N GLU A 755 28.72 -32.81 45.90
CA GLU A 755 28.61 -34.18 46.43
C GLU A 755 29.80 -34.69 47.30
N CYS A 756 29.69 -34.51 48.61
CA CYS A 756 30.59 -35.13 49.59
C CYS A 756 30.18 -36.58 49.90
N LEU A 757 30.51 -37.55 49.03
CA LEU A 757 30.47 -38.97 49.41
C LEU A 757 31.75 -39.38 50.15
N ALA A 758 31.63 -39.46 51.47
CA ALA A 758 32.42 -40.30 52.39
C ALA A 758 33.96 -40.31 52.23
N HIS A 759 34.59 -39.43 53.02
CA HIS A 759 36.02 -39.33 53.38
C HIS A 759 36.91 -38.44 52.47
N PRO A 760 37.83 -37.71 53.11
CA PRO A 760 38.04 -36.28 52.93
C PRO A 760 38.84 -35.97 51.67
N CYS A 761 38.52 -34.82 51.06
CA CYS A 761 39.32 -34.10 50.08
C CYS A 761 40.81 -34.48 50.12
N LEU A 762 41.19 -35.42 49.25
CA LEU A 762 42.50 -35.41 48.63
C LEU A 762 42.23 -34.99 47.19
N GLN A 763 42.97 -33.96 46.77
CA GLN A 763 42.91 -33.33 45.45
C GLN A 763 42.76 -34.37 44.33
N GLY A 764 41.82 -34.18 43.39
CA GLY A 764 41.93 -34.90 42.11
C GLY A 764 40.68 -35.08 41.25
N CYS A 765 39.48 -35.34 41.77
CA CYS A 765 38.42 -35.89 40.90
C CYS A 765 37.77 -34.84 39.98
N TRP A 766 38.29 -34.68 38.77
CA TRP A 766 37.59 -34.02 37.66
C TRP A 766 36.67 -35.04 36.99
N LEU A 767 35.46 -34.62 36.58
CA LEU A 767 34.57 -35.45 35.77
C LEU A 767 35.24 -35.68 34.40
N GLY A 768 35.65 -36.91 34.13
CA GLY A 768 36.44 -37.29 32.96
C GLY A 768 37.89 -37.69 33.27
N ASP A 769 38.42 -37.41 34.47
CA ASP A 769 39.78 -37.80 34.89
C ASP A 769 39.73 -39.24 35.40
N SER A 770 39.92 -40.17 34.46
CA SER A 770 39.82 -41.61 34.72
C SER A 770 41.09 -42.19 35.32
N ASP A 771 42.24 -41.54 35.18
CA ASP A 771 43.50 -42.01 35.75
C ASP A 771 43.88 -41.33 37.09
N GLU A 772 43.02 -40.43 37.56
CA GLU A 772 43.04 -39.74 38.85
C GLU A 772 44.31 -38.89 39.06
N ASP A 773 44.93 -38.40 37.98
CA ASP A 773 46.17 -37.64 38.04
C ASP A 773 45.98 -36.12 38.11
N GLY A 774 44.72 -35.67 38.01
CA GLY A 774 44.28 -34.31 38.30
C GLY A 774 44.28 -33.38 37.09
N ASP A 775 44.39 -33.91 35.88
CA ASP A 775 44.10 -33.22 34.63
C ASP A 775 43.23 -34.06 33.68
N LEU A 776 42.80 -33.47 32.57
CA LEU A 776 42.08 -34.15 31.50
C LEU A 776 42.99 -34.19 30.28
N ASP A 777 43.51 -35.37 29.95
CA ASP A 777 44.49 -35.54 28.88
C ASP A 777 44.10 -36.61 27.83
N LEU A 778 45.02 -36.93 26.93
CA LEU A 778 44.78 -37.91 25.89
C LEU A 778 44.63 -39.36 26.41
N ARG A 779 45.03 -39.66 27.65
CA ARG A 779 44.82 -40.96 28.30
C ARG A 779 43.39 -41.12 28.71
N ASP A 780 42.81 -40.10 29.33
CA ASP A 780 41.38 -40.07 29.67
C ASP A 780 40.53 -40.16 28.42
N PHE A 781 40.90 -39.43 27.37
CA PHE A 781 40.22 -39.52 26.08
C PHE A 781 40.28 -40.93 25.48
N ALA A 782 41.38 -41.66 25.70
CA ALA A 782 41.51 -43.05 25.24
C ALA A 782 40.59 -44.00 26.03
N VAL A 783 40.38 -43.75 27.33
CA VAL A 783 39.41 -44.49 28.14
C VAL A 783 37.99 -44.18 27.67
N MET A 784 37.66 -42.90 27.46
CA MET A 784 36.37 -42.47 26.93
C MET A 784 36.05 -43.12 25.57
N GLN A 785 37.00 -43.11 24.63
CA GLN A 785 36.82 -43.78 23.33
C GLN A 785 36.55 -45.28 23.44
N SER A 786 37.13 -45.93 24.45
CA SER A 786 36.90 -47.36 24.69
C SER A 786 35.52 -47.66 25.30
N ALA A 787 34.91 -46.65 25.93
CA ALA A 787 33.59 -46.71 26.53
C ALA A 787 32.48 -46.16 25.62
N PHE A 788 32.83 -45.57 24.47
CA PHE A 788 31.87 -45.03 23.50
C PHE A 788 30.84 -46.08 23.09
N SER A 789 29.60 -45.87 23.52
CA SER A 789 28.46 -46.73 23.25
C SER A 789 27.62 -46.23 22.06
N GLY A 790 27.74 -44.94 21.74
CA GLY A 790 26.84 -44.22 20.84
C GLY A 790 25.42 -44.12 21.39
N PHE A 791 24.54 -43.46 20.63
CA PHE A 791 23.17 -43.18 21.03
C PHE A 791 22.34 -44.44 21.37
N ALA A 792 21.67 -44.41 22.51
CA ALA A 792 20.75 -45.42 23.01
C ALA A 792 19.62 -45.68 22.00
N GLY A 793 19.59 -46.90 21.46
CA GLY A 793 18.61 -47.30 20.42
C GLY A 793 19.17 -47.35 19.00
N HIS A 794 20.44 -47.00 18.78
CA HIS A 794 21.10 -47.20 17.50
C HIS A 794 21.47 -48.69 17.24
N PRO A 795 21.43 -49.19 15.99
CA PRO A 795 21.87 -50.54 15.62
C PRO A 795 23.39 -50.71 15.78
N GLY A 796 23.85 -50.90 17.01
CA GLY A 796 25.26 -50.95 17.37
C GLY A 796 25.56 -50.57 18.82
N TYR A 797 24.56 -50.05 19.55
CA TYR A 797 24.67 -49.71 20.96
C TYR A 797 25.14 -50.90 21.80
N ILE A 798 26.15 -50.66 22.62
CA ILE A 798 26.61 -51.56 23.68
C ILE A 798 26.60 -50.73 24.95
N GLU A 799 25.82 -51.15 25.95
CA GLU A 799 25.73 -50.48 27.24
C GLU A 799 27.14 -50.28 27.84
N PRO A 800 27.55 -49.03 28.11
CA PRO A 800 28.87 -48.74 28.64
C PRO A 800 28.99 -49.31 30.07
N PRO A 801 30.19 -49.69 30.53
CA PRO A 801 30.37 -50.15 31.90
C PRO A 801 29.90 -49.10 32.92
N GLN A 802 29.34 -49.57 34.04
CA GLN A 802 28.92 -48.74 35.18
C GLN A 802 30.09 -47.99 35.88
N GLU A 803 31.29 -48.02 35.35
CA GLU A 803 32.41 -47.21 35.85
C GLU A 803 32.72 -46.08 34.86
N SER A 804 32.24 -46.18 33.62
CA SER A 804 32.45 -45.21 32.55
C SER A 804 31.32 -44.20 32.42
N TRP A 805 30.06 -44.60 32.65
CA TRP A 805 28.91 -43.67 32.74
C TRP A 805 29.17 -42.54 33.76
N LEU A 806 29.56 -42.87 35.00
CA LEU A 806 29.86 -41.92 36.10
C LEU A 806 31.03 -40.97 35.82
N VAL A 807 31.83 -41.24 34.78
CA VAL A 807 33.06 -40.50 34.49
C VAL A 807 32.92 -39.71 33.18
N PHE A 808 32.20 -40.21 32.19
CA PHE A 808 32.21 -39.67 30.82
C PHE A 808 30.84 -39.32 30.25
N ASP A 809 29.74 -39.54 30.98
CA ASP A 809 28.37 -39.13 30.61
C ASP A 809 28.15 -37.69 31.10
N TYR A 810 28.25 -36.73 30.18
CA TYR A 810 28.23 -35.30 30.48
C TYR A 810 26.83 -34.69 30.41
N ASP A 811 25.89 -35.35 29.75
CA ASP A 811 24.50 -34.90 29.64
C ASP A 811 23.49 -35.79 30.39
N ASP A 812 23.98 -36.80 31.11
CA ASP A 812 23.26 -37.68 32.05
C ASP A 812 22.16 -38.52 31.38
N ASP A 813 22.38 -38.90 30.12
CA ASP A 813 21.44 -39.70 29.34
C ASP A 813 21.71 -41.23 29.36
N GLN A 814 22.76 -41.62 30.10
CA GLN A 814 23.22 -42.99 30.33
C GLN A 814 23.82 -43.69 29.11
N ASP A 815 24.20 -42.93 28.09
CA ASP A 815 25.10 -43.38 27.05
C ASP A 815 26.38 -42.52 26.96
N ILE A 816 27.34 -42.96 26.15
CA ILE A 816 28.55 -42.20 25.85
C ILE A 816 28.57 -42.02 24.34
N ASP A 817 28.20 -40.84 23.87
CA ASP A 817 28.04 -40.53 22.47
C ASP A 817 28.85 -39.30 22.01
N LEU A 818 28.47 -38.74 20.85
CA LEU A 818 29.21 -37.62 20.25
C LEU A 818 29.00 -36.31 21.01
N LEU A 819 27.92 -36.18 21.77
CA LEU A 819 27.65 -35.02 22.61
C LEU A 819 28.59 -35.00 23.81
N ASP A 820 28.79 -36.15 24.46
CA ASP A 820 29.81 -36.31 25.50
C ASP A 820 31.21 -36.05 24.99
N VAL A 821 31.58 -36.66 23.86
CA VAL A 821 32.91 -36.46 23.26
C VAL A 821 33.15 -34.99 22.94
N LYS A 822 32.12 -34.28 22.46
CA LYS A 822 32.21 -32.85 22.17
C LYS A 822 32.47 -32.05 23.45
N THR A 823 31.79 -32.38 24.55
CA THR A 823 31.98 -31.75 25.86
C THR A 823 33.36 -32.06 26.43
N PHE A 824 33.77 -33.33 26.44
CA PHE A 824 35.09 -33.78 26.88
C PHE A 824 36.21 -33.04 26.15
N VAL A 825 36.14 -32.92 24.82
CA VAL A 825 37.19 -32.27 24.01
C VAL A 825 37.35 -30.78 24.34
N THR A 826 36.31 -30.12 24.83
CA THR A 826 36.42 -28.72 25.29
C THR A 826 37.11 -28.58 26.64
N LEU A 827 37.19 -29.67 27.41
CA LEU A 827 37.73 -29.71 28.77
C LEU A 827 39.17 -30.23 28.84
N ILE A 828 39.67 -30.87 27.76
CA ILE A 828 41.08 -31.29 27.65
C ILE A 828 41.99 -30.07 27.74
N ASP A 829 42.85 -30.03 28.76
CA ASP A 829 43.91 -29.02 28.94
C ASP A 829 45.23 -29.72 29.32
N GLY A 830 45.80 -30.44 28.35
CA GLY A 830 47.02 -31.24 28.51
C GLY A 830 47.60 -31.69 27.15
N PRO A 831 48.87 -32.15 27.09
CA PRO A 831 49.51 -32.61 25.85
C PRO A 831 49.00 -33.94 25.29
#